data_AF-A0A846EEA1-F1
#
_entry.id   AF-A0A846EEA1-F1
#
_cell.length_a   1.000
_cell.length_b   1.000
_cell.length_c   1.000
_cell.angle_alpha   90.00
_cell.angle_beta   90.00
_cell.angle_gamma   90.00
#
_symmetry.space_group_name_H-M   'P 1'
#
loop_
_entity.id
_entity.type
_entity.pdbx_description
1 polymer ?
#
loop_
_entity_poly.entity_id
_entity_poly.type
_entity_poly.pdbx_seq_one_letter_code
_entity_poly.pdbx_strand_id
1 'polypeptide(L)'
;MKTPPLLIATALIFWGWQTGLWIFAIPIAIILESSQFVQSRWEFSNEDFKKIANLCLVIMISLTVYLLVSTQSFYVVYTLLEWLPIISLPLIAVQVYAVNDSISLTTLFLTFNDPETGEQSHKFNLNLTYPYIAVCILAASNANTDNISFYLGLFLLTGLLLWNFRSRRFSLAIWLCLFLTAGSVGFVGQMGLHQLHLQVENQLVSWFSGMISQGFNPVTTQTSIGEIGVLKQSNHIIFRVQSQDKNNLPILLTESTYNKYKSGSWVAVSSQFQPIKAVDDNQTWLLGNPQSNYSQIKINGNLNNGRGVLRLANGTFAINDLPVTEMRRNQYGTVQVYGNVNDIGYTIKFNQKSALVSPPTPNDLQIPASELPAITKIVNKLNITDQSPSEILKILASFLLNNYRYSLQLQNQNSQITPLSNFLLDTRSGHCEYFATATTLILRYLGIPTRYTVGYSVHEFSDLEQQYIVRSRHAHAWTMVYINGRWQNFDTTPPDWTNIENAQISQLAKIGDLWSFLGYKISGFFTLMRNSGFINYWWLLLLPMFIIMFRKYTPNKAVKRVFKQPEIFANTKKSITLKNDLDFYLIEQALNELGCHRYPSESLKNWLSRIKTELPENNSIDELSSLIETYYRYRFDPQGITKTEQQQFNLSVKSYLEKLW
;
A
#
# COMPACT_ATOMS: atom_id res chain seq x y z
N MET A 1 -9.29 0.47 -32.86
CA MET A 1 -9.80 1.84 -33.09
C MET A 1 -8.63 2.80 -32.94
N LYS A 2 -8.48 3.74 -33.87
CA LYS A 2 -7.46 4.81 -33.77
C LYS A 2 -7.95 5.84 -32.76
N THR A 3 -7.04 6.36 -31.95
CA THR A 3 -7.39 7.44 -31.04
C THR A 3 -7.73 8.71 -31.82
N PRO A 4 -8.68 9.50 -31.32
CA PRO A 4 -9.01 10.76 -31.94
C PRO A 4 -7.82 11.72 -31.94
N PRO A 5 -7.76 12.64 -32.93
CA PRO A 5 -6.72 13.65 -32.99
C PRO A 5 -6.72 14.50 -31.71
N LEU A 6 -5.52 14.89 -31.30
CA LEU A 6 -5.20 15.75 -30.15
C LEU A 6 -5.47 15.15 -28.77
N LEU A 7 -6.09 13.97 -28.64
CA LEU A 7 -6.41 13.39 -27.33
C LEU A 7 -5.16 13.01 -26.52
N ILE A 8 -4.17 12.40 -27.16
CA ILE A 8 -2.89 12.04 -26.51
C ILE A 8 -2.13 13.31 -26.11
N ALA A 9 -2.05 14.27 -27.04
CA ALA A 9 -1.41 15.57 -26.79
C ALA A 9 -2.05 16.30 -25.60
N THR A 10 -3.39 16.31 -25.52
CA THR A 10 -4.13 16.97 -24.44
C THR A 10 -3.91 16.26 -23.10
N ALA A 11 -3.86 14.92 -23.09
CA ALA A 11 -3.57 14.15 -21.88
C ALA A 11 -2.14 14.40 -21.35
N LEU A 12 -1.15 14.52 -22.25
CA LEU A 12 0.22 14.86 -21.90
C LEU A 12 0.39 16.30 -21.42
N ILE A 13 -0.30 17.26 -22.05
CA ILE A 13 -0.34 18.65 -21.60
C ILE A 13 -0.98 18.73 -20.21
N PHE A 14 -2.07 17.99 -19.98
CA PHE A 14 -2.70 17.91 -18.67
C PHE A 14 -1.74 17.34 -17.61
N TRP A 15 -1.02 16.26 -17.93
CA TRP A 15 0.02 15.71 -17.05
C TRP A 15 1.14 16.71 -16.76
N GLY A 16 1.70 17.37 -17.79
CA GLY A 16 2.75 18.38 -17.63
C GLY A 16 2.30 19.61 -16.85
N TRP A 17 1.03 20.00 -16.99
CA TRP A 17 0.45 21.09 -16.21
C TRP A 17 0.32 20.75 -14.74
N GLN A 18 -0.19 19.57 -14.42
CA GLN A 18 -0.39 19.15 -13.04
C GLN A 18 0.96 18.91 -12.35
N THR A 19 1.89 18.19 -12.99
CA THR A 19 3.20 17.83 -12.42
C THR A 19 4.26 18.94 -12.53
N GLY A 20 4.02 19.98 -13.34
CA GLY A 20 5.02 21.00 -13.65
C GLY A 20 6.10 20.56 -14.66
N LEU A 21 6.04 19.32 -15.16
CA LEU A 21 7.00 18.72 -16.11
C LEU A 21 6.78 19.18 -17.57
N TRP A 22 6.55 20.47 -17.77
CA TRP A 22 6.29 21.09 -19.08
C TRP A 22 7.39 20.81 -20.11
N ILE A 23 8.64 20.80 -19.65
CA ILE A 23 9.82 20.58 -20.49
C ILE A 23 9.80 19.21 -21.17
N PHE A 24 9.13 18.22 -20.57
CA PHE A 24 8.95 16.90 -21.14
C PHE A 24 7.60 16.76 -21.84
N ALA A 25 6.53 17.27 -21.25
CA ALA A 25 5.18 17.13 -21.78
C ALA A 25 5.00 17.71 -23.20
N ILE A 26 5.51 18.92 -23.45
CA ILE A 26 5.33 19.59 -24.75
C ILE A 26 6.05 18.84 -25.88
N PRO A 27 7.36 18.51 -25.78
CA PRO A 27 8.03 17.72 -26.81
C PRO A 27 7.37 16.36 -27.04
N ILE A 28 6.99 15.65 -25.97
CA ILE A 28 6.38 14.33 -26.09
C ILE A 28 5.03 14.41 -26.81
N ALA A 29 4.20 15.41 -26.48
CA ALA A 29 2.93 15.65 -27.15
C ALA A 29 3.12 15.88 -28.65
N ILE A 30 4.10 16.69 -29.03
CA ILE A 30 4.44 16.96 -30.44
C ILE A 30 4.90 15.67 -31.15
N ILE A 31 5.76 14.86 -30.52
CA ILE A 31 6.29 13.62 -31.10
C ILE A 31 5.17 12.61 -31.36
N LEU A 32 4.27 12.41 -30.40
CA LEU A 32 3.19 11.41 -30.54
C LEU A 32 2.08 11.91 -31.47
N GLU A 33 1.75 13.21 -31.44
CA GLU A 33 0.68 13.75 -32.28
C GLU A 33 1.10 13.92 -33.74
N SER A 34 2.37 14.23 -34.00
CA SER A 34 2.91 14.33 -35.38
C SER A 34 2.75 13.04 -36.18
N SER A 35 2.65 11.89 -35.52
CA SER A 35 2.33 10.62 -36.17
C SER A 35 1.02 10.62 -36.96
N GLN A 36 0.05 11.43 -36.56
CA GLN A 36 -1.24 11.52 -37.24
C GLN A 36 -1.13 12.30 -38.56
N PHE A 37 -0.17 13.21 -38.64
CA PHE A 37 0.10 14.06 -39.81
C PHE A 37 1.19 13.48 -40.71
N VAL A 38 2.12 12.71 -40.16
CA VAL A 38 3.23 12.08 -40.89
C VAL A 38 2.76 10.78 -41.56
N GLN A 39 2.94 10.68 -42.88
CA GLN A 39 2.58 9.50 -43.68
C GLN A 39 3.61 8.36 -43.63
N SER A 40 4.78 8.61 -43.05
CA SER A 40 5.82 7.60 -42.88
C SER A 40 5.43 6.61 -41.79
N ARG A 41 5.42 5.32 -42.12
CA ARG A 41 5.19 4.22 -41.16
C ARG A 41 6.32 3.21 -41.22
N TRP A 42 6.62 2.60 -40.08
CA TRP A 42 7.75 1.69 -39.92
C TRP A 42 7.23 0.28 -39.63
N GLU A 43 7.83 -0.72 -40.26
CA GLU A 43 7.47 -2.12 -40.02
C GLU A 43 8.31 -2.66 -38.86
N PHE A 44 7.68 -2.88 -37.71
CA PHE A 44 8.30 -3.45 -36.52
C PHE A 44 7.86 -4.91 -36.34
N SER A 45 8.82 -5.78 -36.01
CA SER A 45 8.52 -7.17 -35.66
C SER A 45 8.04 -7.28 -34.20
N ASN A 46 7.35 -8.37 -33.85
CA ASN A 46 6.95 -8.64 -32.45
C ASN A 46 8.17 -8.73 -31.51
N GLU A 47 9.33 -9.18 -32.02
CA GLU A 47 10.59 -9.19 -31.28
C GLU A 47 11.09 -7.78 -30.96
N ASP A 48 10.87 -6.82 -31.85
CA ASP A 48 11.27 -5.43 -31.61
C ASP A 48 10.37 -4.77 -30.56
N PHE A 49 9.07 -5.09 -30.54
CA PHE A 49 8.17 -4.66 -29.46
C PHE A 49 8.57 -5.24 -28.10
N LYS A 50 8.88 -6.55 -28.03
CA LYS A 50 9.34 -7.21 -26.79
C LYS A 50 10.64 -6.57 -26.26
N LYS A 51 11.56 -6.26 -27.17
CA LYS A 51 12.81 -5.54 -26.86
C LYS A 51 12.54 -4.18 -26.22
N ILE A 52 11.70 -3.35 -26.84
CA ILE A 52 11.38 -2.00 -26.34
C ILE A 52 10.62 -2.06 -25.01
N ALA A 53 9.69 -2.99 -24.84
CA ALA A 53 9.01 -3.22 -23.57
C ALA A 53 10.00 -3.56 -22.45
N ASN A 54 11.00 -4.41 -22.72
CA ASN A 54 12.06 -4.74 -21.77
C ASN A 54 12.92 -3.52 -21.42
N LEU A 55 13.20 -2.63 -22.38
CA LEU A 55 13.93 -1.38 -22.11
C LEU A 55 13.15 -0.48 -21.12
N CYS A 56 11.85 -0.29 -21.35
CA CYS A 56 10.98 0.47 -20.44
C CYS A 56 10.97 -0.13 -19.02
N LEU A 57 10.87 -1.46 -18.91
CA LEU A 57 10.89 -2.17 -17.63
C LEU A 57 12.24 -2.01 -16.91
N VAL A 58 13.34 -2.07 -17.65
CA VAL A 58 14.68 -1.88 -17.13
C VAL A 58 14.89 -0.46 -16.60
N ILE A 59 14.42 0.56 -17.35
CA ILE A 59 14.44 1.96 -16.91
C ILE A 59 13.62 2.13 -15.62
N MET A 60 12.42 1.52 -15.57
CA MET A 60 11.54 1.56 -14.41
C MET A 60 12.23 0.97 -13.17
N ILE A 61 12.75 -0.25 -13.25
CA ILE A 61 13.46 -0.92 -12.14
C ILE A 61 14.66 -0.09 -11.69
N SER A 62 15.44 0.44 -12.65
CA SER A 62 16.62 1.25 -12.36
C SER A 62 16.27 2.51 -11.58
N LEU A 63 15.22 3.22 -12.00
CA LEU A 63 14.73 4.42 -11.33
C LEU A 63 14.18 4.07 -9.94
N THR A 64 13.45 2.97 -9.80
CA THR A 64 12.95 2.49 -8.50
C THR A 64 14.09 2.25 -7.53
N VAL A 65 15.14 1.54 -7.95
CA VAL A 65 16.29 1.27 -7.08
C VAL A 65 17.02 2.57 -6.74
N TYR A 66 17.23 3.47 -7.72
CA TYR A 66 17.84 4.77 -7.45
C TYR A 66 17.06 5.58 -6.40
N LEU A 67 15.75 5.68 -6.54
CA LEU A 67 14.90 6.42 -5.61
C LEU A 67 14.90 5.80 -4.21
N LEU A 68 14.88 4.46 -4.10
CA LEU A 68 14.97 3.77 -2.82
C LEU A 68 16.32 3.99 -2.11
N VAL A 69 17.41 4.11 -2.87
CA VAL A 69 18.74 4.38 -2.31
C VAL A 69 18.87 5.87 -1.92
N SER A 70 18.37 6.76 -2.78
CA SER A 70 18.60 8.21 -2.65
C SER A 70 17.64 8.92 -1.70
N THR A 71 16.42 8.42 -1.52
CA THR A 71 15.37 9.13 -0.77
C THR A 71 15.01 8.38 0.52
N GLN A 72 14.78 9.12 1.62
CA GLN A 72 14.44 8.56 2.93
C GLN A 72 12.92 8.40 3.15
N SER A 73 12.11 8.28 2.09
CA SER A 73 10.66 8.45 2.21
C SER A 73 9.85 7.49 1.34
N PHE A 74 8.61 7.25 1.76
CA PHE A 74 7.54 6.61 0.98
C PHE A 74 7.21 7.34 -0.33
N TYR A 75 7.77 8.54 -0.59
CA TYR A 75 7.60 9.27 -1.85
C TYR A 75 8.13 8.54 -3.10
N VAL A 76 8.89 7.46 -2.95
CA VAL A 76 9.36 6.64 -4.09
C VAL A 76 8.22 6.21 -5.01
N VAL A 77 7.11 5.73 -4.45
CA VAL A 77 5.97 5.26 -5.26
C VAL A 77 5.33 6.42 -6.02
N TYR A 78 5.14 7.55 -5.35
CA TYR A 78 4.59 8.76 -5.93
C TYR A 78 5.48 9.30 -7.07
N THR A 79 6.79 9.40 -6.84
CA THR A 79 7.74 9.81 -7.88
C THR A 79 7.78 8.80 -9.04
N LEU A 80 7.70 7.49 -8.79
CA LEU A 80 7.63 6.51 -9.88
C LEU A 80 6.37 6.68 -10.73
N LEU A 81 5.21 6.92 -10.09
CA LEU A 81 3.95 7.16 -10.79
C LEU A 81 4.02 8.42 -11.66
N GLU A 82 4.65 9.48 -11.16
CA GLU A 82 4.81 10.75 -11.88
C GLU A 82 5.63 10.61 -13.19
N TRP A 83 6.66 9.76 -13.18
CA TRP A 83 7.57 9.55 -14.30
C TRP A 83 7.12 8.47 -15.30
N LEU A 84 6.04 7.74 -15.02
CA LEU A 84 5.51 6.68 -15.90
C LEU A 84 5.28 7.10 -17.36
N PRO A 85 4.72 8.30 -17.67
CA PRO A 85 4.53 8.73 -19.06
C PRO A 85 5.83 8.85 -19.85
N ILE A 86 6.94 9.21 -19.18
CA ILE A 86 8.28 9.27 -19.78
C ILE A 86 8.84 7.86 -19.95
N ILE A 87 8.73 7.01 -18.92
CA ILE A 87 9.26 5.63 -18.93
C ILE A 87 8.61 4.81 -20.05
N SER A 88 7.31 4.98 -20.27
CA SER A 88 6.54 4.25 -21.28
C SER A 88 6.57 4.88 -22.68
N LEU A 89 7.17 6.08 -22.84
CA LEU A 89 7.24 6.80 -24.11
C LEU A 89 7.82 5.97 -25.27
N PRO A 90 8.96 5.27 -25.13
CA PRO A 90 9.56 4.53 -26.25
C PRO A 90 8.61 3.48 -26.83
N LEU A 91 7.86 2.80 -25.96
CA LEU A 91 6.90 1.76 -26.34
C LEU A 91 5.72 2.34 -27.14
N ILE A 92 5.18 3.48 -26.69
CA ILE A 92 4.05 4.13 -27.34
C ILE A 92 4.46 4.78 -28.66
N ALA A 93 5.61 5.44 -28.68
CA ALA A 93 6.14 6.03 -29.91
C ALA A 93 6.27 4.96 -31.00
N VAL A 94 6.81 3.79 -30.67
CA VAL A 94 6.96 2.70 -31.65
C VAL A 94 5.61 2.21 -32.15
N GLN A 95 4.62 2.01 -31.27
CA GLN A 95 3.29 1.59 -31.71
C GLN A 95 2.62 2.61 -32.65
N VAL A 96 2.72 3.89 -32.30
CA VAL A 96 2.04 4.98 -33.01
C VAL A 96 2.65 5.23 -34.40
N TYR A 97 3.95 4.96 -34.58
CA TYR A 97 4.65 5.00 -35.87
C TYR A 97 4.69 3.65 -36.61
N ALA A 98 4.21 2.57 -35.99
CA ALA A 98 4.15 1.24 -36.60
C ALA A 98 3.07 1.15 -37.67
N VAL A 99 3.26 0.21 -38.61
CA VAL A 99 2.22 -0.16 -39.59
C VAL A 99 1.01 -0.82 -38.91
N ASN A 100 1.24 -1.60 -37.84
CA ASN A 100 0.19 -2.27 -37.08
C ASN A 100 -0.26 -1.39 -35.91
N ASP A 101 -1.55 -1.06 -35.86
CA ASP A 101 -2.14 -0.21 -34.80
C ASP A 101 -2.34 -0.95 -33.45
N SER A 102 -2.00 -2.24 -33.37
CA SER A 102 -2.21 -3.08 -32.19
C SER A 102 -1.06 -4.06 -31.95
N ILE A 103 -0.82 -4.34 -30.67
CA ILE A 103 0.25 -5.22 -30.18
C ILE A 103 -0.40 -6.40 -29.45
N SER A 104 0.17 -7.59 -29.60
CA SER A 104 -0.29 -8.75 -28.84
C SER A 104 0.16 -8.65 -27.38
N LEU A 105 -0.78 -8.78 -26.44
CA LEU A 105 -0.50 -8.70 -24.99
C LEU A 105 0.61 -9.64 -24.52
N THR A 106 0.78 -10.79 -25.17
CA THR A 106 1.85 -11.76 -24.85
C THR A 106 3.25 -11.21 -25.09
N THR A 107 3.40 -10.18 -25.93
CA THR A 107 4.70 -9.54 -26.21
C THR A 107 5.13 -8.54 -25.13
N LEU A 108 4.25 -8.16 -24.21
CA LEU A 108 4.51 -7.14 -23.17
C LEU A 108 4.98 -7.74 -21.83
N PHE A 109 4.82 -9.05 -21.61
CA PHE A 109 5.17 -9.71 -20.36
C PHE A 109 6.38 -10.63 -20.52
N LEU A 110 7.35 -10.52 -19.61
CA LEU A 110 8.59 -11.30 -19.58
C LEU A 110 8.37 -12.82 -19.47
N THR A 111 7.24 -13.23 -18.90
CA THR A 111 6.98 -14.61 -18.44
C THR A 111 6.19 -15.49 -19.41
N PHE A 112 5.67 -14.95 -20.52
CA PHE A 112 5.05 -15.78 -21.56
C PHE A 112 6.08 -16.14 -22.62
N ASN A 113 6.97 -17.07 -22.28
CA ASN A 113 7.66 -17.89 -23.27
C ASN A 113 6.91 -19.22 -23.35
N ASP A 114 6.26 -19.54 -24.47
CA ASP A 114 6.94 -20.35 -25.48
C ASP A 114 6.21 -20.38 -26.84
N PRO A 115 6.95 -20.64 -27.95
CA PRO A 115 6.46 -20.66 -29.33
C PRO A 115 6.14 -22.06 -29.89
N GLU A 116 5.93 -23.10 -29.08
CA GLU A 116 5.88 -24.48 -29.61
C GLU A 116 4.66 -25.35 -29.24
N THR A 117 3.73 -24.91 -28.39
CA THR A 117 2.47 -25.63 -28.24
C THR A 117 1.47 -25.12 -29.28
N GLY A 118 1.10 -26.00 -30.23
CA GLY A 118 0.15 -25.74 -31.32
C GLY A 118 -1.29 -25.45 -30.88
N GLU A 119 -1.51 -24.97 -29.66
CA GLU A 119 -2.80 -24.47 -29.21
C GLU A 119 -2.96 -23.00 -29.61
N GLN A 120 -4.09 -22.69 -30.21
CA GLN A 120 -4.48 -21.36 -30.65
C GLN A 120 -4.60 -20.42 -29.43
N SER A 121 -3.49 -19.90 -28.92
CA SER A 121 -3.53 -18.83 -27.92
C SER A 121 -4.24 -17.65 -28.56
N HIS A 122 -5.43 -17.29 -28.08
CA HIS A 122 -6.16 -16.12 -28.56
C HIS A 122 -5.25 -14.89 -28.46
N LYS A 123 -4.76 -14.42 -29.61
CA LYS A 123 -3.92 -13.22 -29.70
C LYS A 123 -4.80 -12.01 -29.39
N PHE A 124 -4.87 -11.64 -28.12
CA PHE A 124 -5.49 -10.39 -27.70
C PHE A 124 -4.62 -9.23 -28.20
N ASN A 125 -5.09 -8.59 -29.27
CA ASN A 125 -4.47 -7.42 -29.86
C ASN A 125 -5.00 -6.17 -29.17
N LEU A 126 -4.12 -5.45 -28.48
CA LEU A 126 -4.44 -4.24 -27.72
C LEU A 126 -3.80 -3.01 -28.38
N ASN A 127 -4.53 -1.89 -28.41
CA ASN A 127 -3.95 -0.60 -28.73
C ASN A 127 -3.52 0.08 -27.42
N LEU A 128 -2.21 0.30 -27.21
CA LEU A 128 -1.68 0.89 -25.96
C LEU A 128 -1.95 2.38 -25.80
N THR A 129 -2.50 3.05 -26.82
CA THR A 129 -2.72 4.49 -26.76
C THR A 129 -3.75 4.89 -25.69
N TYR A 130 -4.83 4.11 -25.51
CA TYR A 130 -5.81 4.35 -24.45
C TYR A 130 -5.25 4.04 -23.05
N PRO A 131 -4.56 2.89 -22.82
CA PRO A 131 -3.80 2.66 -21.59
C PRO A 131 -2.80 3.78 -21.28
N TYR A 132 -2.11 4.33 -22.28
CA TYR A 132 -1.16 5.42 -22.08
C TYR A 132 -1.82 6.72 -21.63
N ILE A 133 -3.01 7.06 -22.17
CA ILE A 133 -3.81 8.18 -21.69
C ILE A 133 -4.19 7.96 -20.22
N ALA A 134 -4.60 6.75 -19.85
CA ALA A 134 -4.89 6.41 -18.45
C ALA A 134 -3.65 6.56 -17.56
N VAL A 135 -2.47 6.13 -18.03
CA VAL A 135 -1.18 6.33 -17.34
C VAL A 135 -0.88 7.82 -17.15
N CYS A 136 -1.11 8.67 -18.16
CA CYS A 136 -0.93 10.12 -18.04
C CYS A 136 -1.87 10.73 -16.99
N ILE A 137 -3.13 10.31 -16.95
CA ILE A 137 -4.11 10.77 -15.94
C ILE A 137 -3.70 10.31 -14.54
N LEU A 138 -3.29 9.05 -14.39
CA LEU A 138 -2.80 8.53 -13.11
C LEU A 138 -1.54 9.29 -12.65
N ALA A 139 -0.58 9.51 -13.53
CA ALA A 139 0.61 10.31 -13.23
C ALA A 139 0.26 11.76 -12.86
N ALA A 140 -0.72 12.38 -13.53
CA ALA A 140 -1.20 13.72 -13.22
C ALA A 140 -1.83 13.80 -11.83
N SER A 141 -2.51 12.73 -11.39
CA SER A 141 -3.16 12.69 -10.06
C SER A 141 -2.16 12.76 -8.90
N ASN A 142 -0.90 12.40 -9.14
CA ASN A 142 0.15 12.45 -8.14
C ASN A 142 0.56 13.87 -7.73
N ALA A 143 0.31 14.87 -8.58
CA ALA A 143 0.82 16.22 -8.36
C ALA A 143 0.19 16.97 -7.17
N ASN A 144 -0.84 16.38 -6.53
CA ASN A 144 -1.44 16.82 -5.28
C ASN A 144 -1.63 18.33 -5.13
N THR A 145 -2.13 19.00 -6.18
CA THR A 145 -2.58 20.38 -6.06
C THR A 145 -4.00 20.37 -5.51
N ASP A 146 -4.22 20.86 -4.29
CA ASP A 146 -5.53 21.02 -3.66
C ASP A 146 -6.37 22.10 -4.38
N ASN A 147 -6.68 21.89 -5.65
CA ASN A 147 -7.35 22.87 -6.50
C ASN A 147 -8.31 22.19 -7.48
N ILE A 148 -9.44 22.83 -7.74
CA ILE A 148 -10.51 22.40 -8.67
C ILE A 148 -10.00 22.18 -10.11
N SER A 149 -8.83 22.73 -10.40
CA SER A 149 -8.13 22.65 -11.68
C SER A 149 -7.97 21.22 -12.22
N PHE A 150 -7.70 20.24 -11.34
CA PHE A 150 -7.56 18.83 -11.72
C PHE A 150 -8.87 18.26 -12.26
N TYR A 151 -9.98 18.53 -11.54
CA TYR A 151 -11.31 18.08 -11.95
C TYR A 151 -11.74 18.70 -13.27
N LEU A 152 -11.50 20.01 -13.43
CA LEU A 152 -11.80 20.71 -14.69
C LEU A 152 -11.02 20.13 -15.88
N GLY A 153 -9.73 19.82 -15.70
CA GLY A 153 -8.93 19.20 -16.76
C GLY A 153 -9.39 17.78 -17.09
N LEU A 154 -9.72 16.97 -16.09
CA LEU A 154 -10.29 15.63 -16.31
C LEU A 154 -11.68 15.70 -16.99
N PHE A 155 -12.50 16.68 -16.62
CA PHE A 155 -13.78 16.94 -17.28
C PHE A 155 -13.60 17.31 -18.75
N LEU A 156 -12.66 18.19 -19.09
CA LEU A 156 -12.37 18.51 -20.50
C LEU A 156 -11.83 17.30 -21.28
N LEU A 157 -10.92 16.52 -20.70
CA LEU A 157 -10.37 15.29 -21.31
C LEU A 157 -11.44 14.23 -21.58
N THR A 158 -12.33 14.00 -20.60
CA THR A 158 -13.45 13.06 -20.76
C THR A 158 -14.44 13.55 -21.82
N GLY A 159 -14.68 14.87 -21.89
CA GLY A 159 -15.47 15.49 -22.94
C GLY A 159 -14.90 15.25 -24.34
N LEU A 160 -13.59 15.44 -24.51
CA LEU A 160 -12.88 15.15 -25.77
C LEU A 160 -12.94 13.66 -26.15
N LEU A 161 -12.82 12.77 -25.17
CA LEU A 161 -12.92 11.33 -25.40
C LEU A 161 -14.34 10.94 -25.86
N LEU A 162 -15.37 11.41 -25.14
CA LEU A 162 -16.77 11.12 -25.42
C LEU A 162 -17.30 11.80 -26.69
N TRP A 163 -16.68 12.89 -27.12
CA TRP A 163 -17.05 13.61 -28.35
C TRP A 163 -17.07 12.68 -29.57
N ASN A 164 -16.13 11.74 -29.64
CA ASN A 164 -16.02 10.80 -30.77
C ASN A 164 -17.07 9.69 -30.75
N PHE A 165 -17.67 9.44 -29.58
CA PHE A 165 -18.77 8.50 -29.40
C PHE A 165 -20.14 9.18 -29.44
N ARG A 166 -20.18 10.51 -29.65
CA ARG A 166 -21.42 11.27 -29.72
C ARG A 166 -22.26 10.82 -30.92
N SER A 167 -23.47 10.35 -30.63
CA SER A 167 -24.47 10.07 -31.67
C SER A 167 -24.90 11.36 -32.37
N ARG A 168 -24.88 11.36 -33.71
CA ARG A 168 -25.37 12.49 -34.53
C ARG A 168 -26.89 12.67 -34.50
N ARG A 169 -27.63 11.72 -33.91
CA ARG A 169 -29.10 11.75 -33.78
C ARG A 169 -29.58 12.84 -32.83
N PHE A 170 -28.78 13.22 -31.84
CA PHE A 170 -29.16 14.17 -30.81
C PHE A 170 -28.48 15.53 -31.02
N SER A 171 -29.21 16.61 -30.70
CA SER A 171 -28.70 17.97 -30.83
C SER A 171 -27.48 18.21 -29.93
N LEU A 172 -26.62 19.15 -30.33
CA LEU A 172 -25.42 19.50 -29.56
C LEU A 172 -25.78 20.06 -28.17
N ALA A 173 -26.88 20.79 -28.06
CA ALA A 173 -27.38 21.32 -26.80
C ALA A 173 -27.76 20.22 -25.79
N ILE A 174 -28.43 19.15 -26.25
CA ILE A 174 -28.80 18.01 -25.38
C ILE A 174 -27.55 17.30 -24.87
N TRP A 175 -26.57 17.06 -25.76
CA TRP A 175 -25.32 16.41 -25.36
C TRP A 175 -24.53 17.26 -24.35
N LEU A 176 -24.41 18.57 -24.57
CA LEU A 176 -23.75 19.48 -23.62
C LEU A 176 -24.49 19.54 -22.28
N CYS A 177 -25.82 19.58 -22.28
CA CYS A 177 -26.62 19.59 -21.06
C CYS A 177 -26.42 18.31 -20.24
N LEU A 178 -26.46 17.14 -20.89
CA LEU A 178 -26.19 15.86 -20.25
C LEU A 178 -24.76 15.77 -19.72
N PHE A 179 -23.79 16.24 -20.50
CA PHE A 179 -22.38 16.22 -20.11
C PHE A 179 -22.10 17.13 -18.90
N LEU A 180 -22.64 18.35 -18.90
CA LEU A 180 -22.56 19.27 -17.76
C LEU A 180 -23.26 18.72 -16.53
N THR A 181 -24.43 18.09 -16.69
CA THR A 181 -25.16 17.47 -15.58
C THR A 181 -24.36 16.32 -14.98
N ALA A 182 -23.80 15.43 -15.82
CA ALA A 182 -22.95 14.34 -15.38
C ALA A 182 -21.68 14.84 -14.68
N GLY A 183 -21.05 15.91 -15.19
CA GLY A 183 -19.95 16.61 -14.53
C GLY A 183 -20.34 17.15 -13.16
N SER A 184 -21.43 17.90 -13.06
CA SER A 184 -21.89 18.44 -11.76
C SER A 184 -22.15 17.34 -10.73
N VAL A 185 -22.82 16.25 -11.12
CA VAL A 185 -23.07 15.10 -10.24
C VAL A 185 -21.75 14.42 -9.85
N GLY A 186 -20.83 14.23 -10.80
CA GLY A 186 -19.51 13.67 -10.54
C GLY A 186 -18.67 14.51 -9.58
N PHE A 187 -18.74 15.85 -9.70
CA PHE A 187 -18.06 16.78 -8.81
C PHE A 187 -18.60 16.69 -7.37
N VAL A 188 -19.92 16.69 -7.21
CA VAL A 188 -20.56 16.49 -5.90
C VAL A 188 -20.19 15.13 -5.32
N GLY A 189 -20.17 14.08 -6.15
CA GLY A 189 -19.72 12.75 -5.76
C GLY A 189 -18.27 12.72 -5.26
N GLN A 190 -17.35 13.39 -5.97
CA GLN A 190 -15.96 13.53 -5.54
C GLN A 190 -15.86 14.28 -4.21
N MET A 191 -16.59 15.39 -4.03
CA MET A 191 -16.61 16.12 -2.76
C MET A 191 -17.10 15.24 -1.62
N GLY A 192 -18.14 14.43 -1.85
CA GLY A 192 -18.63 13.46 -0.87
C GLY A 192 -17.60 12.37 -0.54
N LEU A 193 -16.92 11.82 -1.56
CA LEU A 193 -15.84 10.86 -1.36
C LEU A 193 -14.63 11.47 -0.65
N HIS A 194 -14.29 12.72 -0.93
CA HIS A 194 -13.21 13.43 -0.26
C HIS A 194 -13.57 13.73 1.20
N GLN A 195 -14.81 14.15 1.48
CA GLN A 195 -15.30 14.29 2.85
C GLN A 195 -15.32 12.95 3.60
N LEU A 196 -15.76 11.87 2.94
CA LEU A 196 -15.71 10.53 3.50
C LEU A 196 -14.25 10.10 3.72
N HIS A 197 -13.35 10.35 2.78
CA HIS A 197 -11.92 10.08 2.93
C HIS A 197 -11.35 10.85 4.11
N LEU A 198 -11.65 12.14 4.28
CA LEU A 198 -11.23 12.93 5.44
C LEU A 198 -11.88 12.45 6.73
N GLN A 199 -13.12 11.97 6.71
CA GLN A 199 -13.77 11.38 7.89
C GLN A 199 -13.15 10.05 8.27
N VAL A 200 -12.88 9.19 7.28
CA VAL A 200 -12.19 7.92 7.45
C VAL A 200 -10.75 8.17 7.86
N GLU A 201 -10.06 9.15 7.29
CA GLU A 201 -8.72 9.54 7.69
C GLU A 201 -8.74 10.14 9.09
N ASN A 202 -9.68 10.98 9.48
CA ASN A 202 -9.77 11.47 10.86
C ASN A 202 -10.18 10.36 11.85
N GLN A 203 -10.96 9.36 11.41
CA GLN A 203 -11.27 8.19 12.23
C GLN A 203 -10.09 7.23 12.31
N LEU A 204 -9.40 6.97 11.20
CA LEU A 204 -8.21 6.13 11.12
C LEU A 204 -7.07 6.82 11.82
N VAL A 205 -6.77 8.09 11.54
CA VAL A 205 -5.83 8.93 12.28
C VAL A 205 -6.30 9.13 13.70
N SER A 206 -7.56 9.11 14.14
CA SER A 206 -7.84 9.09 15.59
C SER A 206 -7.57 7.71 16.21
N TRP A 207 -7.91 6.64 15.49
CA TRP A 207 -7.65 5.24 15.85
C TRP A 207 -6.15 4.88 15.80
N PHE A 208 -5.39 5.55 14.93
CA PHE A 208 -3.96 5.39 14.68
C PHE A 208 -3.14 6.53 15.29
N SER A 209 -3.64 7.73 15.57
CA SER A 209 -2.95 8.76 16.37
C SER A 209 -2.93 8.37 17.83
N GLY A 210 -3.97 7.68 18.31
CA GLY A 210 -3.91 6.93 19.56
C GLY A 210 -2.83 5.83 19.55
N MET A 211 -2.37 5.40 18.37
CA MET A 211 -1.49 4.24 18.16
C MET A 211 -0.08 4.59 17.65
N ILE A 212 0.11 5.78 17.06
CA ILE A 212 1.29 6.27 16.33
C ILE A 212 1.62 7.73 16.72
N SER A 213 0.69 8.51 17.30
CA SER A 213 0.95 9.92 17.65
C SER A 213 0.49 10.40 19.03
N GLN A 214 0.40 9.53 20.04
CA GLN A 214 0.41 9.97 21.44
C GLN A 214 1.81 9.95 22.08
N GLY A 215 2.86 9.57 21.33
CA GLY A 215 4.24 9.55 21.80
C GLY A 215 5.02 10.86 21.68
N PHE A 216 4.39 11.98 21.30
CA PHE A 216 5.15 13.23 21.11
C PHE A 216 4.42 14.47 21.61
N ASN A 217 4.44 14.64 22.92
CA ASN A 217 4.61 15.98 23.46
C ASN A 217 5.80 15.94 24.44
N PRO A 218 7.04 16.13 23.93
CA PRO A 218 8.30 15.95 24.66
C PRO A 218 8.49 16.95 25.81
N VAL A 219 7.55 17.89 25.96
CA VAL A 219 7.52 18.89 27.02
C VAL A 219 6.44 18.57 28.06
N THR A 220 5.31 17.96 27.66
CA THR A 220 4.29 17.59 28.64
C THR A 220 4.64 16.25 29.27
N THR A 221 5.22 16.34 30.45
CA THR A 221 5.58 15.20 31.28
C THR A 221 4.38 14.52 31.93
N GLN A 222 3.25 14.39 31.23
CA GLN A 222 2.00 13.85 31.75
C GLN A 222 1.62 12.57 31.01
N THR A 223 1.10 11.57 31.73
CA THR A 223 0.46 10.38 31.17
C THR A 223 -0.78 10.03 31.99
N SER A 224 -1.87 9.64 31.34
CA SER A 224 -3.17 9.36 31.98
C SER A 224 -3.47 7.87 32.01
N ILE A 225 -4.14 7.40 33.07
CA ILE A 225 -4.60 6.01 33.12
C ILE A 225 -5.55 5.74 31.95
N GLY A 226 -5.20 4.75 31.11
CA GLY A 226 -5.95 4.35 29.93
C GLY A 226 -5.24 4.64 28.60
N GLU A 227 -4.22 5.52 28.59
CA GLU A 227 -3.46 5.86 27.37
C GLU A 227 -2.66 4.65 26.85
N ILE A 228 -2.00 3.88 27.73
CA ILE A 228 -1.27 2.66 27.33
C ILE A 228 -2.24 1.58 26.86
N GLY A 229 -3.46 1.54 27.41
CA GLY A 229 -4.52 0.60 27.00
C GLY A 229 -4.85 0.65 25.51
N VAL A 230 -4.73 1.82 24.86
CA VAL A 230 -4.93 1.96 23.40
C VAL A 230 -3.80 1.30 22.60
N LEU A 231 -2.54 1.44 23.08
CA LEU A 231 -1.37 0.81 22.46
C LEU A 231 -1.43 -0.72 22.53
N LYS A 232 -2.07 -1.27 23.58
CA LYS A 232 -2.28 -2.72 23.80
C LYS A 232 -3.01 -3.44 22.65
N GLN A 233 -3.73 -2.72 21.81
CA GLN A 233 -4.49 -3.32 20.69
C GLN A 233 -3.67 -3.43 19.39
N SER A 234 -2.43 -2.92 19.38
CA SER A 234 -1.63 -2.81 18.15
C SER A 234 -0.50 -3.83 18.06
N ASN A 235 -0.44 -4.51 16.91
CA ASN A 235 0.61 -5.48 16.59
C ASN A 235 1.82 -4.86 15.88
N HIS A 236 1.87 -3.53 15.74
CA HIS A 236 2.97 -2.84 15.07
C HIS A 236 4.30 -3.00 15.83
N ILE A 237 5.37 -3.36 15.14
CA ILE A 237 6.73 -3.46 15.71
C ILE A 237 7.33 -2.06 15.83
N ILE A 238 7.58 -1.60 17.05
CA ILE A 238 8.17 -0.27 17.32
C ILE A 238 9.70 -0.35 17.25
N PHE A 239 10.29 -1.37 17.85
CA PHE A 239 11.74 -1.54 17.86
C PHE A 239 12.14 -3.00 18.04
N ARG A 240 13.41 -3.28 17.75
CA ARG A 240 14.04 -4.60 17.82
C ARG A 240 15.19 -4.54 18.81
N VAL A 241 15.35 -5.63 19.55
CA VAL A 241 16.39 -5.76 20.56
C VAL A 241 17.22 -6.99 20.26
N GLN A 242 18.51 -6.77 20.03
CA GLN A 242 19.50 -7.81 19.86
C GLN A 242 20.33 -7.90 21.13
N SER A 243 20.36 -9.08 21.74
CA SER A 243 21.24 -9.38 22.88
C SER A 243 22.31 -10.37 22.44
N GLN A 244 23.56 -10.16 22.87
CA GLN A 244 24.64 -11.14 22.70
C GLN A 244 24.52 -12.29 23.71
N ASP A 245 23.90 -12.01 24.87
CA ASP A 245 23.67 -12.99 25.93
C ASP A 245 22.16 -13.10 26.19
N LYS A 246 21.57 -14.24 25.81
CA LYS A 246 20.13 -14.50 25.99
C LYS A 246 19.74 -14.55 27.47
N ASN A 247 20.66 -14.88 28.37
CA ASN A 247 20.37 -15.04 29.80
C ASN A 247 20.31 -13.70 30.55
N ASN A 248 20.90 -12.63 29.98
CA ASN A 248 21.04 -11.32 30.62
C ASN A 248 20.25 -10.22 29.90
N LEU A 249 19.14 -10.56 29.24
CA LEU A 249 18.25 -9.59 28.62
C LEU A 249 17.42 -8.85 29.70
N PRO A 250 17.38 -7.51 29.68
CA PRO A 250 16.49 -6.76 30.56
C PRO A 250 15.05 -6.91 30.07
N ILE A 251 14.18 -7.44 30.94
CA ILE A 251 12.76 -7.63 30.64
C ILE A 251 12.05 -6.28 30.44
N LEU A 252 12.47 -5.24 31.16
CA LEU A 252 11.82 -3.91 31.13
C LEU A 252 12.79 -2.86 30.61
N LEU A 253 12.37 -2.14 29.57
CA LEU A 253 13.04 -0.95 29.06
C LEU A 253 12.22 0.29 29.40
N THR A 254 12.80 1.16 30.22
CA THR A 254 12.20 2.41 30.68
C THR A 254 12.21 3.45 29.56
N GLU A 255 11.06 4.06 29.32
CA GLU A 255 10.95 5.25 28.48
C GLU A 255 10.86 6.51 29.35
N SER A 256 9.94 6.55 30.31
CA SER A 256 9.76 7.70 31.20
C SER A 256 9.33 7.32 32.61
N THR A 257 9.67 8.19 33.57
CA THR A 257 9.39 8.00 35.00
C THR A 257 8.78 9.27 35.57
N TYR A 258 7.76 9.10 36.42
CA TYR A 258 6.90 10.14 36.95
C TYR A 258 6.81 10.02 38.48
N ASN A 259 6.76 11.15 39.18
CA ASN A 259 6.79 11.20 40.63
C ASN A 259 5.52 11.79 41.27
N LYS A 260 4.63 12.45 40.52
CA LYS A 260 3.42 13.04 41.07
C LYS A 260 2.18 12.51 40.37
N TYR A 261 1.19 12.08 41.14
CA TYR A 261 -0.12 11.70 40.62
C TYR A 261 -1.12 12.84 40.89
N LYS A 262 -1.89 13.25 39.89
CA LYS A 262 -2.93 14.28 40.02
C LYS A 262 -4.04 14.03 38.99
N SER A 263 -5.29 13.97 39.44
CA SER A 263 -6.49 13.93 38.59
C SER A 263 -6.49 12.80 37.54
N GLY A 264 -6.05 11.60 37.90
CA GLY A 264 -6.01 10.47 36.96
C GLY A 264 -4.76 10.39 36.08
N SER A 265 -3.84 11.35 36.23
CA SER A 265 -2.60 11.38 35.45
C SER A 265 -1.35 11.45 36.32
N TRP A 266 -0.27 10.85 35.83
CA TRP A 266 1.07 10.90 36.37
C TRP A 266 1.87 12.02 35.70
N VAL A 267 2.59 12.80 36.49
CA VAL A 267 3.40 13.94 36.07
C VAL A 267 4.81 13.86 36.65
N ALA A 268 5.82 14.17 35.85
CA ALA A 268 7.19 14.36 36.33
C ALA A 268 7.43 15.82 36.70
N VAL A 269 7.42 16.13 38.00
CA VAL A 269 7.61 17.50 38.53
C VAL A 269 9.09 17.87 38.48
N SER A 270 9.42 19.12 38.13
CA SER A 270 10.82 19.59 38.04
C SER A 270 11.68 18.76 37.07
N SER A 271 11.11 18.37 35.94
CA SER A 271 11.74 17.56 34.88
C SER A 271 12.78 18.31 34.05
N GLN A 272 13.58 19.21 34.66
CA GLN A 272 14.60 19.95 33.93
C GLN A 272 15.56 18.99 33.23
N PHE A 273 15.65 19.13 31.91
CA PHE A 273 16.52 18.32 31.06
C PHE A 273 17.88 19.00 30.95
N GLN A 274 18.92 18.27 31.36
CA GLN A 274 20.31 18.72 31.26
C GLN A 274 20.98 18.08 30.05
N PRO A 275 21.74 18.85 29.24
CA PRO A 275 22.47 18.30 28.12
C PRO A 275 23.58 17.35 28.58
N ILE A 276 23.73 16.23 27.89
CA ILE A 276 24.83 15.29 28.08
C ILE A 276 25.89 15.61 27.03
N LYS A 277 27.17 15.63 27.41
CA LYS A 277 28.26 15.80 26.45
C LYS A 277 28.65 14.44 25.86
N ALA A 278 28.80 14.37 24.53
CA ALA A 278 29.38 13.21 23.88
C ALA A 278 30.88 13.11 24.20
N VAL A 279 31.40 11.88 24.28
CA VAL A 279 32.81 11.61 24.62
C VAL A 279 33.69 11.50 23.38
N ASP A 280 33.15 10.99 22.26
CA ASP A 280 33.83 10.82 20.96
C ASP A 280 32.82 11.07 19.81
N ASP A 281 33.26 11.67 18.68
CA ASP A 281 32.57 11.83 17.36
C ASP A 281 31.03 12.02 17.36
N ASN A 282 30.45 12.53 18.46
CA ASN A 282 29.02 12.56 18.74
C ASN A 282 28.28 11.20 18.66
N GLN A 283 28.97 10.07 18.83
CA GLN A 283 28.34 8.74 18.78
C GLN A 283 28.29 8.01 20.13
N THR A 284 29.17 8.36 21.06
CA THR A 284 29.26 7.76 22.39
C THR A 284 28.86 8.75 23.47
N TRP A 285 27.89 8.37 24.31
CA TRP A 285 27.28 9.19 25.35
C TRP A 285 27.40 8.50 26.70
N LEU A 286 28.03 9.16 27.68
CA LEU A 286 28.15 8.64 29.04
C LEU A 286 27.06 9.25 29.94
N LEU A 287 26.25 8.38 30.54
CA LEU A 287 25.21 8.74 31.51
C LEU A 287 25.69 8.63 32.96
N GLY A 288 26.80 7.92 33.18
CA GLY A 288 27.42 7.70 34.48
C GLY A 288 28.82 7.12 34.33
N ASN A 289 29.44 6.78 35.47
CA ASN A 289 30.80 6.25 35.47
C ASN A 289 30.87 4.85 34.82
N PRO A 290 31.88 4.58 33.98
CA PRO A 290 32.09 3.26 33.40
C PRO A 290 32.22 2.17 34.48
N GLN A 291 31.62 1.00 34.23
CA GLN A 291 31.68 -0.14 35.13
C GLN A 291 32.32 -1.34 34.42
N SER A 292 33.01 -2.21 35.17
CA SER A 292 33.70 -3.39 34.63
C SER A 292 32.79 -4.61 34.41
N ASN A 293 31.71 -4.74 35.20
CA ASN A 293 30.71 -5.79 35.05
C ASN A 293 29.42 -5.19 34.49
N TYR A 294 29.15 -5.41 33.19
CA TYR A 294 28.00 -4.87 32.48
C TYR A 294 27.46 -5.86 31.45
N SER A 295 26.17 -5.70 31.16
CA SER A 295 25.51 -6.35 30.02
C SER A 295 25.34 -5.33 28.90
N GLN A 296 25.29 -5.83 27.66
CA GLN A 296 25.07 -4.99 26.49
C GLN A 296 23.97 -5.52 25.60
N ILE A 297 23.12 -4.62 25.12
CA ILE A 297 22.10 -4.92 24.11
C ILE A 297 22.11 -3.83 23.05
N LYS A 298 21.77 -4.22 21.82
CA LYS A 298 21.59 -3.31 20.70
C LYS A 298 20.11 -3.13 20.44
N ILE A 299 19.68 -1.88 20.32
CA ILE A 299 18.29 -1.50 20.10
C ILE A 299 18.20 -0.78 18.75
N ASN A 300 17.32 -1.24 17.89
CA ASN A 300 17.05 -0.66 16.58
C ASN A 300 15.59 -0.20 16.52
N GLY A 301 15.36 1.09 16.28
CA GLY A 301 14.02 1.67 16.23
C GLY A 301 13.98 2.93 15.39
N ASN A 302 12.83 3.60 15.40
CA ASN A 302 12.61 4.82 14.63
C ASN A 302 12.27 6.00 15.55
N LEU A 303 12.78 7.18 15.21
CA LEU A 303 12.50 8.48 15.81
C LEU A 303 11.53 9.26 14.93
N ASN A 304 10.61 9.99 15.56
CA ASN A 304 9.66 10.81 14.85
C ASN A 304 10.30 12.17 14.50
N ASN A 305 10.57 12.41 13.20
CA ASN A 305 11.22 13.63 12.71
C ASN A 305 12.55 13.90 13.44
N GLY A 306 13.36 12.86 13.61
CA GLY A 306 14.67 12.91 14.24
C GLY A 306 14.65 13.22 15.74
N ARG A 307 13.49 13.18 16.41
CA ARG A 307 13.36 13.49 17.83
C ARG A 307 12.72 12.33 18.57
N GLY A 308 13.11 12.11 19.83
CA GLY A 308 12.40 11.18 20.71
C GLY A 308 13.04 10.87 22.05
N VAL A 309 12.37 9.98 22.79
CA VAL A 309 12.83 9.47 24.07
C VAL A 309 13.43 8.08 23.85
N LEU A 310 14.62 7.84 24.40
CA LEU A 310 15.27 6.55 24.32
C LEU A 310 14.67 5.57 25.33
N ARG A 311 14.52 4.32 24.90
CA ARG A 311 14.13 3.21 25.77
C ARG A 311 15.38 2.55 26.32
N LEU A 312 15.57 2.64 27.63
CA LEU A 312 16.81 2.27 28.29
C LEU A 312 16.56 1.24 29.40
N ALA A 313 17.47 0.29 29.54
CA ALA A 313 17.45 -0.62 30.68
C ALA A 313 17.80 0.14 31.97
N ASN A 314 17.25 -0.29 33.10
CA ASN A 314 17.61 0.29 34.39
C ASN A 314 19.12 0.12 34.63
N GLY A 315 19.77 1.23 35.00
CA GLY A 315 21.22 1.28 35.21
C GLY A 315 22.08 1.35 33.95
N THR A 316 21.52 1.83 32.85
CA THR A 316 22.30 2.20 31.66
C THR A 316 23.27 3.34 31.98
N PHE A 317 24.57 3.10 31.81
CA PHE A 317 25.63 4.08 32.08
C PHE A 317 26.31 4.60 30.81
N ALA A 318 26.22 3.89 29.68
CA ALA A 318 26.78 4.32 28.41
C ALA A 318 25.87 3.93 27.24
N ILE A 319 25.81 4.79 26.23
CA ILE A 319 25.11 4.59 24.96
C ILE A 319 26.11 4.82 23.83
N ASN A 320 26.26 3.83 22.96
CA ASN A 320 27.19 3.84 21.84
C ASN A 320 26.42 3.77 20.51
N ASP A 321 27.12 4.10 19.41
CA ASP A 321 26.64 3.99 18.03
C ASP A 321 25.42 4.85 17.71
N LEU A 322 25.15 5.91 18.49
CA LEU A 322 23.94 6.71 18.35
C LEU A 322 24.25 8.04 17.62
N PRO A 323 23.88 8.20 16.32
CA PRO A 323 24.22 9.37 15.51
C PRO A 323 23.21 10.51 15.72
N VAL A 324 23.16 11.06 16.93
CA VAL A 324 22.26 12.17 17.30
C VAL A 324 23.07 13.47 17.49
N THR A 325 22.43 14.61 17.23
CA THR A 325 23.08 15.92 17.37
C THR A 325 23.09 16.39 18.82
N GLU A 326 22.04 16.08 19.56
CA GLU A 326 21.90 16.48 20.95
C GLU A 326 21.22 15.40 21.79
N MET A 327 21.73 15.17 23.00
CA MET A 327 21.12 14.32 24.01
C MET A 327 20.92 15.10 25.30
N ARG A 328 19.74 14.96 25.89
CA ARG A 328 19.40 15.55 27.19
C ARG A 328 18.84 14.51 28.13
N ARG A 329 19.02 14.70 29.43
CA ARG A 329 18.50 13.78 30.45
C ARG A 329 17.89 14.54 31.61
N ASN A 330 16.78 14.04 32.13
CA ASN A 330 16.19 14.57 33.36
C ASN A 330 16.68 13.82 34.60
N GLN A 331 16.40 14.36 35.77
CA GLN A 331 16.75 13.76 37.06
C GLN A 331 16.12 12.38 37.33
N TYR A 332 15.04 12.04 36.62
CA TYR A 332 14.32 10.77 36.76
C TYR A 332 14.83 9.66 35.83
N GLY A 333 15.80 9.97 34.98
CA GLY A 333 16.44 9.01 34.08
C GLY A 333 15.89 8.97 32.66
N THR A 334 14.87 9.77 32.34
CA THR A 334 14.37 9.94 30.96
C THR A 334 15.42 10.61 30.10
N VAL A 335 15.74 10.01 28.95
CA VAL A 335 16.74 10.52 28.01
C VAL A 335 16.05 10.93 26.71
N GLN A 336 16.21 12.20 26.35
CA GLN A 336 15.73 12.80 25.11
C GLN A 336 16.87 12.93 24.10
N VAL A 337 16.55 12.69 22.83
CA VAL A 337 17.48 12.81 21.72
C VAL A 337 16.89 13.63 20.59
N TYR A 338 17.78 14.35 19.92
CA TYR A 338 17.50 15.17 18.74
C TYR A 338 18.56 14.84 17.69
N GLY A 339 18.15 14.66 16.44
CA GLY A 339 19.02 14.28 15.33
C GLY A 339 18.33 14.51 13.98
N ASN A 340 19.04 14.15 12.91
CA ASN A 340 18.58 14.35 11.53
C ASN A 340 18.12 13.04 10.86
N VAL A 341 18.16 11.93 11.59
CA VAL A 341 17.87 10.59 11.08
C VAL A 341 16.71 10.01 11.87
N ASN A 342 15.73 9.44 11.16
CA ASN A 342 14.60 8.77 11.80
C ASN A 342 15.00 7.36 12.23
N ASP A 343 15.66 6.58 11.38
CA ASP A 343 16.13 5.25 11.76
C ASP A 343 17.36 5.35 12.66
N ILE A 344 17.25 4.83 13.89
CA ILE A 344 18.34 4.79 14.86
C ILE A 344 18.63 3.36 15.29
N GLY A 345 19.92 3.04 15.41
CA GLY A 345 20.41 1.85 16.07
C GLY A 345 21.41 2.29 17.12
N TYR A 346 21.26 1.84 18.36
CA TYR A 346 22.16 2.21 19.45
C TYR A 346 22.44 1.04 20.36
N THR A 347 23.66 0.99 20.91
CA THR A 347 24.09 -0.06 21.84
C THR A 347 24.11 0.51 23.24
N ILE A 348 23.36 -0.09 24.17
CA ILE A 348 23.37 0.33 25.58
C ILE A 348 24.23 -0.62 26.41
N LYS A 349 25.01 -0.05 27.34
CA LYS A 349 25.71 -0.79 28.39
C LYS A 349 25.06 -0.47 29.73
N PHE A 350 24.62 -1.51 30.43
CA PHE A 350 23.85 -1.35 31.66
C PHE A 350 24.27 -2.34 32.74
N ASN A 351 24.03 -1.94 33.99
CA ASN A 351 24.14 -2.79 35.16
C ASN A 351 22.92 -2.56 36.04
N GLN A 352 22.09 -3.60 36.20
CA GLN A 352 20.82 -3.52 36.94
C GLN A 352 20.99 -3.13 38.41
N LYS A 353 22.20 -3.27 38.99
CA LYS A 353 22.48 -2.90 40.39
C LYS A 353 22.83 -1.42 40.56
N SER A 354 23.10 -0.70 39.48
CA SER A 354 23.50 0.71 39.48
C SER A 354 22.32 1.60 39.11
N ALA A 355 21.76 2.39 40.04
CA ALA A 355 20.70 3.33 39.70
C ALA A 355 21.29 4.74 39.53
N LEU A 356 21.38 5.23 38.29
CA LEU A 356 21.89 6.57 37.96
C LEU A 356 20.80 7.65 38.07
N VAL A 357 19.83 7.48 38.96
CA VAL A 357 18.64 8.34 39.07
C VAL A 357 18.70 9.13 40.38
N SER A 358 18.12 10.33 40.41
CA SER A 358 18.09 11.18 41.62
C SER A 358 17.48 10.46 42.83
N PRO A 359 17.95 10.77 44.06
CA PRO A 359 17.37 10.23 45.29
C PRO A 359 15.88 10.61 45.44
N PRO A 360 15.16 9.99 46.38
CA PRO A 360 13.76 10.33 46.64
C PRO A 360 13.57 11.80 47.02
N THR A 361 12.47 12.34 46.54
CA THR A 361 11.95 13.68 46.84
C THR A 361 10.65 13.55 47.65
N PRO A 362 10.17 14.60 48.34
CA PRO A 362 8.89 14.55 49.06
C PRO A 362 7.70 14.16 48.17
N ASN A 363 7.74 14.49 46.86
CA ASN A 363 6.71 14.08 45.90
C ASN A 363 6.65 12.56 45.70
N ASP A 364 7.77 11.85 45.92
CA ASP A 364 7.85 10.38 45.79
C ASP A 364 7.10 9.66 46.94
N LEU A 365 6.60 10.39 47.94
CA LEU A 365 5.74 9.91 49.03
C LEU A 365 4.33 10.53 49.00
N GLN A 366 4.06 11.46 48.08
CA GLN A 366 2.80 12.19 48.05
C GLN A 366 1.65 11.31 47.50
N ILE A 367 0.49 11.38 48.16
CA ILE A 367 -0.76 10.74 47.76
C ILE A 367 -1.85 11.81 47.61
N PRO A 368 -2.63 11.82 46.51
CA PRO A 368 -3.76 12.73 46.38
C PRO A 368 -4.88 12.43 47.38
N ALA A 369 -5.47 13.49 47.94
CA ALA A 369 -6.57 13.37 48.90
C ALA A 369 -7.79 12.60 48.35
N SER A 370 -8.02 12.64 47.03
CA SER A 370 -9.11 11.92 46.37
C SER A 370 -8.96 10.39 46.41
N GLU A 371 -7.72 9.87 46.45
CA GLU A 371 -7.46 8.42 46.46
C GLU A 371 -7.27 7.85 47.87
N LEU A 372 -7.00 8.72 48.85
CA LEU A 372 -6.69 8.34 50.22
C LEU A 372 -7.75 7.40 50.84
N PRO A 373 -9.07 7.64 50.71
CA PRO A 373 -10.08 6.76 51.30
C PRO A 373 -10.03 5.32 50.75
N ALA A 374 -9.77 5.15 49.45
CA ALA A 374 -9.68 3.82 48.85
C ALA A 374 -8.38 3.12 49.25
N ILE A 375 -7.26 3.84 49.24
CA ILE A 375 -5.95 3.31 49.63
C ILE A 375 -5.97 2.87 51.10
N THR A 376 -6.49 3.69 52.01
CA THR A 376 -6.61 3.34 53.44
C THR A 376 -7.42 2.06 53.64
N LYS A 377 -8.54 1.88 52.90
CA LYS A 377 -9.33 0.65 52.96
C LYS A 377 -8.54 -0.58 52.53
N ILE A 378 -7.70 -0.46 51.50
CA ILE A 378 -6.86 -1.57 51.03
C ILE A 378 -5.71 -1.85 52.00
N VAL A 379 -5.03 -0.82 52.49
CA VAL A 379 -3.94 -0.98 53.46
C VAL A 379 -4.43 -1.64 54.75
N ASN A 380 -5.62 -1.27 55.23
CA ASN A 380 -6.23 -1.92 56.39
C ASN A 380 -6.53 -3.41 56.14
N LYS A 381 -6.86 -3.80 54.89
CA LYS A 381 -7.05 -5.21 54.52
C LYS A 381 -5.74 -5.99 54.41
N LEU A 382 -4.64 -5.32 54.05
CA LEU A 382 -3.31 -5.95 54.01
C LEU A 382 -2.79 -6.31 55.42
N ASN A 383 -3.30 -5.63 56.46
CA ASN A 383 -2.97 -5.88 57.87
C ASN A 383 -1.45 -5.93 58.13
N ILE A 384 -0.72 -4.95 57.60
CA ILE A 384 0.75 -4.87 57.71
C ILE A 384 1.11 -4.23 59.05
N THR A 385 1.86 -4.94 59.89
CA THR A 385 2.39 -4.45 61.17
C THR A 385 3.90 -4.71 61.28
N ASP A 386 4.70 -3.64 61.46
CA ASP A 386 6.15 -3.67 61.72
C ASP A 386 6.98 -4.62 60.82
N GLN A 387 6.71 -4.61 59.52
CA GLN A 387 7.42 -5.44 58.55
C GLN A 387 8.55 -4.70 57.83
N SER A 388 9.55 -5.45 57.37
CA SER A 388 10.59 -4.91 56.52
C SER A 388 10.03 -4.47 55.15
N PRO A 389 10.62 -3.47 54.46
CA PRO A 389 10.16 -3.06 53.13
C PRO A 389 10.07 -4.22 52.14
N SER A 390 11.00 -5.18 52.21
CA SER A 390 11.00 -6.35 51.32
C SER A 390 9.81 -7.29 51.57
N GLU A 391 9.34 -7.41 52.81
CA GLU A 391 8.15 -8.20 53.17
C GLU A 391 6.87 -7.48 52.73
N ILE A 392 6.80 -6.17 52.93
CA ILE A 392 5.68 -5.33 52.46
C ILE A 392 5.45 -5.53 50.96
N LEU A 393 6.53 -5.50 50.16
CA LEU A 393 6.48 -5.73 48.72
C LEU A 393 5.91 -7.12 48.38
N LYS A 394 6.36 -8.16 49.08
CA LYS A 394 5.87 -9.53 48.87
C LYS A 394 4.39 -9.65 49.20
N ILE A 395 3.94 -9.12 50.34
CA ILE A 395 2.53 -9.15 50.75
C ILE A 395 1.66 -8.41 49.74
N LEU A 396 2.07 -7.21 49.31
CA LEU A 396 1.32 -6.42 48.34
C LEU A 396 1.23 -7.14 46.99
N ALA A 397 2.34 -7.70 46.50
CA ALA A 397 2.35 -8.48 45.26
C ALA A 397 1.40 -9.67 45.37
N SER A 398 1.52 -10.50 46.42
CA SER A 398 0.64 -11.65 46.63
C SER A 398 -0.83 -11.25 46.77
N PHE A 399 -1.12 -10.14 47.45
CA PHE A 399 -2.50 -9.64 47.59
C PHE A 399 -3.10 -9.25 46.24
N LEU A 400 -2.37 -8.47 45.42
CA LEU A 400 -2.85 -8.05 44.11
C LEU A 400 -3.00 -9.25 43.16
N LEU A 401 -2.04 -10.18 43.17
CA LEU A 401 -2.10 -11.40 42.36
C LEU A 401 -3.31 -12.29 42.69
N ASN A 402 -3.65 -12.42 43.98
CA ASN A 402 -4.71 -13.33 44.41
C ASN A 402 -6.12 -12.73 44.31
N ASN A 403 -6.25 -11.40 44.37
CA ASN A 403 -7.55 -10.72 44.49
C ASN A 403 -7.97 -9.92 43.27
N TYR A 404 -7.06 -9.66 42.32
CA TYR A 404 -7.30 -8.82 41.15
C TYR A 404 -6.99 -9.59 39.86
N ARG A 405 -7.61 -9.16 38.76
CA ARG A 405 -7.46 -9.80 37.44
C ARG A 405 -6.95 -8.81 36.41
N TYR A 406 -6.17 -9.29 35.47
CA TYR A 406 -5.75 -8.50 34.31
C TYR A 406 -6.87 -8.47 33.26
N SER A 407 -7.24 -7.28 32.78
CA SER A 407 -8.20 -7.12 31.69
C SER A 407 -7.93 -5.85 30.88
N LEU A 408 -7.98 -5.98 29.55
CA LEU A 408 -8.00 -4.86 28.61
C LEU A 408 -9.41 -4.30 28.38
N GLN A 409 -10.45 -5.06 28.73
CA GLN A 409 -11.84 -4.64 28.66
C GLN A 409 -12.29 -4.15 30.04
N LEU A 410 -12.44 -2.85 30.19
CA LEU A 410 -12.89 -2.23 31.42
C LEU A 410 -14.42 -2.20 31.44
N GLN A 411 -15.03 -2.66 32.54
CA GLN A 411 -16.47 -2.55 32.77
C GLN A 411 -16.87 -1.09 33.03
N ASN A 412 -18.14 -0.75 32.78
CA ASN A 412 -18.68 0.60 32.91
C ASN A 412 -18.21 1.29 34.20
N GLN A 413 -17.50 2.42 34.04
CA GLN A 413 -16.97 3.17 35.17
C GLN A 413 -18.11 3.93 35.86
N ASN A 414 -18.20 3.81 37.18
CA ASN A 414 -19.10 4.65 37.97
C ASN A 414 -18.55 6.09 37.99
N SER A 415 -19.28 7.02 37.38
CA SER A 415 -18.86 8.43 37.21
C SER A 415 -18.66 9.19 38.54
N GLN A 416 -19.10 8.64 39.67
CA GLN A 416 -19.02 9.30 40.98
C GLN A 416 -17.72 9.05 41.75
N ILE A 417 -16.88 8.09 41.32
CA ILE A 417 -15.62 7.75 41.99
C ILE A 417 -14.45 7.77 41.01
N THR A 418 -13.22 7.88 41.52
CA THR A 418 -12.04 7.86 40.66
C THR A 418 -11.88 6.48 40.01
N PRO A 419 -11.32 6.40 38.78
CA PRO A 419 -11.08 5.12 38.11
C PRO A 419 -10.24 4.16 38.95
N LEU A 420 -9.24 4.69 39.68
CA LEU A 420 -8.40 3.89 40.57
C LEU A 420 -9.19 3.37 41.78
N SER A 421 -10.02 4.20 42.41
CA SER A 421 -10.87 3.77 43.52
C SER A 421 -11.86 2.69 43.10
N ASN A 422 -12.44 2.81 41.89
CA ASN A 422 -13.31 1.79 41.32
C ASN A 422 -12.55 0.46 41.11
N PHE A 423 -11.35 0.51 40.54
CA PHE A 423 -10.48 -0.66 40.39
C PHE A 423 -10.15 -1.32 41.73
N LEU A 424 -9.74 -0.53 42.74
CA LEU A 424 -9.31 -1.04 44.04
C LEU A 424 -10.45 -1.69 44.82
N LEU A 425 -11.65 -1.10 44.81
CA LEU A 425 -12.73 -1.47 45.72
C LEU A 425 -13.82 -2.33 45.09
N ASP A 426 -14.11 -2.13 43.80
CA ASP A 426 -15.27 -2.70 43.13
C ASP A 426 -14.86 -3.68 42.01
N THR A 427 -14.36 -3.18 40.87
CA THR A 427 -14.16 -4.01 39.68
C THR A 427 -13.07 -5.07 39.84
N ARG A 428 -12.01 -4.75 40.60
CA ARG A 428 -10.81 -5.58 40.80
C ARG A 428 -10.22 -6.15 39.50
N SER A 429 -10.42 -5.43 38.39
CA SER A 429 -10.06 -5.85 37.05
C SER A 429 -9.57 -4.64 36.27
N GLY A 430 -8.38 -4.72 35.70
CA GLY A 430 -7.75 -3.62 34.97
C GLY A 430 -6.45 -4.02 34.28
N HIS A 431 -5.86 -3.10 33.52
CA HIS A 431 -4.57 -3.29 32.84
C HIS A 431 -3.40 -2.74 33.68
N CYS A 432 -2.18 -2.86 33.16
CA CYS A 432 -0.92 -2.57 33.86
C CYS A 432 -0.89 -1.20 34.57
N GLU A 433 -1.43 -0.14 33.96
CA GLU A 433 -1.48 1.20 34.55
C GLU A 433 -2.26 1.25 35.88
N TYR A 434 -3.35 0.48 36.02
CA TYR A 434 -4.11 0.40 37.27
C TYR A 434 -3.30 -0.30 38.36
N PHE A 435 -2.66 -1.43 38.02
CA PHE A 435 -1.80 -2.16 38.95
C PHE A 435 -0.60 -1.34 39.39
N ALA A 436 0.10 -0.70 38.45
CA ALA A 436 1.25 0.16 38.72
C ALA A 436 0.86 1.40 39.54
N THR A 437 -0.26 2.06 39.22
CA THR A 437 -0.75 3.21 40.00
C THR A 437 -1.14 2.80 41.42
N ALA A 438 -1.93 1.74 41.57
CA ALA A 438 -2.34 1.19 42.87
C ALA A 438 -1.12 0.87 43.73
N THR A 439 -0.16 0.14 43.15
CA THR A 439 1.08 -0.26 43.82
C THR A 439 1.90 0.95 44.26
N THR A 440 2.09 1.91 43.36
CA THR A 440 2.83 3.14 43.64
C THR A 440 2.22 3.86 44.83
N LEU A 441 0.90 4.10 44.84
CA LEU A 441 0.26 4.88 45.89
C LEU A 441 0.09 4.11 47.22
N ILE A 442 -0.15 2.80 47.19
CA ILE A 442 -0.19 1.97 48.41
C ILE A 442 1.17 1.96 49.10
N LEU A 443 2.26 1.79 48.35
CA LEU A 443 3.61 1.80 48.91
C LEU A 443 3.99 3.18 49.48
N ARG A 444 3.55 4.28 48.84
CA ARG A 444 3.70 5.63 49.42
C ARG A 444 2.99 5.77 50.75
N TYR A 445 1.79 5.19 50.88
CA TYR A 445 1.03 5.22 52.13
C TYR A 445 1.78 4.50 53.25
N LEU A 446 2.51 3.44 52.89
CA LEU A 446 3.35 2.65 53.79
C LEU A 446 4.75 3.27 53.99
N GLY A 447 4.99 4.50 53.54
CA GLY A 447 6.24 5.22 53.76
C GLY A 447 7.40 4.81 52.85
N ILE A 448 7.16 3.99 51.83
CA ILE A 448 8.19 3.59 50.85
C ILE A 448 8.15 4.57 49.68
N PRO A 449 9.24 5.30 49.39
CA PRO A 449 9.26 6.21 48.24
C PRO A 449 9.17 5.43 46.93
N THR A 450 8.26 5.85 46.06
CA THR A 450 7.98 5.17 44.79
C THR A 450 7.81 6.14 43.62
N ARG A 451 8.08 5.65 42.40
CA ARG A 451 7.85 6.37 41.14
C ARG A 451 7.07 5.50 40.17
N TYR A 452 6.16 6.10 39.43
CA TYR A 452 5.45 5.44 38.34
C TYR A 452 6.31 5.46 37.09
N THR A 453 6.46 4.33 36.41
CA THR A 453 7.34 4.21 35.24
C THR A 453 6.60 3.54 34.11
N VAL A 454 6.84 4.02 32.89
CA VAL A 454 6.31 3.46 31.66
C VAL A 454 7.44 3.15 30.69
N GLY A 455 7.18 2.21 29.81
CA GLY A 455 8.11 1.79 28.77
C GLY A 455 7.62 0.54 28.11
N TYR A 456 8.50 -0.43 27.88
CA TYR A 456 8.14 -1.65 27.16
C TYR A 456 8.71 -2.90 27.83
N SER A 457 7.94 -3.98 27.73
CA SER A 457 8.38 -5.33 28.07
C SER A 457 9.01 -6.02 26.86
N VAL A 458 10.20 -6.61 27.05
CA VAL A 458 10.94 -7.34 26.02
C VAL A 458 10.84 -8.83 26.31
N HIS A 459 9.92 -9.52 25.64
CA HIS A 459 9.67 -10.95 25.86
C HIS A 459 9.37 -11.73 24.58
N GLU A 460 8.89 -11.10 23.50
CA GLU A 460 8.62 -11.78 22.22
C GLU A 460 9.94 -11.98 21.44
N PHE A 461 10.34 -13.24 21.29
CA PHE A 461 11.46 -13.63 20.43
C PHE A 461 10.95 -13.99 19.03
N SER A 462 11.55 -13.42 17.99
CA SER A 462 11.22 -13.75 16.61
C SER A 462 12.20 -14.77 16.06
N ASP A 463 11.72 -15.98 15.76
CA ASP A 463 12.54 -17.02 15.12
C ASP A 463 12.95 -16.65 13.70
N LEU A 464 12.12 -15.86 12.99
CA LEU A 464 12.44 -15.35 11.65
C LEU A 464 13.63 -14.39 11.69
N GLU A 465 13.64 -13.49 12.68
CA GLU A 465 14.65 -12.43 12.76
C GLU A 465 15.85 -12.78 13.66
N GLN A 466 15.76 -13.85 14.45
CA GLN A 466 16.73 -14.25 15.47
C GLN A 466 17.05 -13.14 16.49
N GLN A 467 16.04 -12.34 16.84
CA GLN A 467 16.13 -11.22 17.78
C GLN A 467 14.78 -11.00 18.48
N TYR A 468 14.80 -10.23 19.57
CA TYR A 468 13.56 -9.85 20.25
C TYR A 468 12.88 -8.71 19.49
N ILE A 469 11.56 -8.81 19.34
CA ILE A 469 10.75 -7.76 18.72
C ILE A 469 9.86 -7.14 19.78
N VAL A 470 9.78 -5.81 19.76
CA VAL A 470 8.97 -5.04 20.70
C VAL A 470 7.91 -4.29 19.95
N ARG A 471 6.66 -4.57 20.30
CA ARG A 471 5.48 -4.04 19.64
C ARG A 471 4.79 -3.00 20.49
N SER A 472 3.90 -2.24 19.88
CA SER A 472 3.03 -1.30 20.58
C SER A 472 2.28 -1.96 21.74
N ARG A 473 1.77 -3.19 21.55
CA ARG A 473 1.11 -3.92 22.64
C ARG A 473 2.01 -4.29 23.82
N HIS A 474 3.33 -4.29 23.65
CA HIS A 474 4.25 -4.55 24.76
C HIS A 474 4.51 -3.32 25.64
N ALA A 475 3.88 -2.18 25.33
CA ALA A 475 3.91 -1.00 26.20
C ALA A 475 3.43 -1.40 27.60
N HIS A 476 4.17 -1.03 28.64
CA HIS A 476 3.94 -1.53 29.99
C HIS A 476 4.19 -0.44 31.03
N ALA A 477 3.50 -0.55 32.16
CA ALA A 477 3.64 0.34 33.29
C ALA A 477 3.99 -0.46 34.56
N TRP A 478 4.92 0.05 35.37
CA TRP A 478 5.34 -0.59 36.62
C TRP A 478 5.75 0.47 37.66
N THR A 479 6.01 0.01 38.88
CA THR A 479 6.46 0.87 39.99
C THR A 479 7.97 0.75 40.15
N MET A 480 8.67 1.88 40.33
CA MET A 480 10.03 1.87 40.88
C MET A 480 9.96 2.15 42.37
N VAL A 481 10.64 1.36 43.18
CA VAL A 481 10.67 1.47 44.64
C VAL A 481 12.07 1.83 45.12
N TYR A 482 12.17 2.70 46.13
CA TYR A 482 13.46 3.05 46.73
C TYR A 482 13.70 2.26 48.01
N ILE A 483 14.58 1.26 47.93
CA ILE A 483 14.91 0.36 49.04
C ILE A 483 16.41 0.13 49.07
N ASN A 484 17.01 0.14 50.26
CA ASN A 484 18.45 -0.05 50.49
C ASN A 484 19.32 0.95 49.69
N GLY A 485 18.92 2.22 49.65
CA GLY A 485 19.69 3.28 49.00
C GLY A 485 19.60 3.31 47.47
N ARG A 486 18.78 2.45 46.84
CA ARG A 486 18.69 2.34 45.38
C ARG A 486 17.26 2.17 44.88
N TRP A 487 17.03 2.63 43.64
CA TRP A 487 15.79 2.40 42.90
C TRP A 487 15.77 1.00 42.28
N GLN A 488 14.66 0.29 42.45
CA GLN A 488 14.46 -1.07 41.94
C GLN A 488 13.11 -1.15 41.22
N ASN A 489 13.04 -1.87 40.09
CA ASN A 489 11.77 -2.11 39.41
C ASN A 489 10.93 -3.10 40.23
N PHE A 490 9.65 -2.82 40.37
CA PHE A 490 8.67 -3.63 41.07
C PHE A 490 7.35 -3.62 40.28
N ASP A 491 7.00 -4.79 39.74
CA ASP A 491 5.80 -4.98 38.94
C ASP A 491 4.88 -5.98 39.65
N THR A 492 3.63 -5.59 39.83
CA THR A 492 2.57 -6.38 40.49
C THR A 492 1.51 -6.86 39.51
N THR A 493 1.73 -6.64 38.20
CA THR A 493 0.83 -7.09 37.15
C THR A 493 0.81 -8.64 37.10
N PRO A 494 -0.36 -9.29 37.04
CA PRO A 494 -0.47 -10.76 37.05
C PRO A 494 0.28 -11.44 35.90
N PRO A 495 1.16 -12.44 36.15
CA PRO A 495 2.07 -13.02 35.15
C PRO A 495 1.43 -13.48 33.83
N ASP A 496 0.16 -13.90 33.86
CA ASP A 496 -0.59 -14.34 32.67
C ASP A 496 -0.91 -13.21 31.69
N TRP A 497 -0.60 -11.95 32.02
CA TRP A 497 -0.86 -10.79 31.17
C TRP A 497 -0.28 -10.95 29.75
N THR A 498 0.92 -11.53 29.62
CA THR A 498 1.55 -11.79 28.31
C THR A 498 0.73 -12.77 27.47
N ASN A 499 0.17 -13.80 28.09
CA ASN A 499 -0.66 -14.80 27.41
C ASN A 499 -1.98 -14.20 26.96
N ILE A 500 -2.60 -13.35 27.79
CA ILE A 500 -3.85 -12.64 27.47
C ILE A 500 -3.65 -11.69 26.29
N GLU A 501 -2.54 -10.95 26.26
CA GLU A 501 -2.21 -10.05 25.15
C GLU A 501 -1.87 -10.82 23.87
N ASN A 502 -1.16 -11.94 23.98
CA ASN A 502 -0.83 -12.79 22.83
C ASN A 502 -2.04 -13.55 22.28
N ALA A 503 -3.06 -13.85 23.08
CA ALA A 503 -4.29 -14.51 22.62
C ALA A 503 -5.10 -13.65 21.63
N GLN A 504 -4.90 -12.32 21.61
CA GLN A 504 -5.55 -11.40 20.68
C GLN A 504 -4.83 -11.29 19.31
N ILE A 505 -3.78 -12.08 19.08
CA ILE A 505 -3.02 -12.06 17.82
C ILE A 505 -3.87 -12.64 16.67
N SER A 506 -4.15 -11.81 15.66
CA SER A 506 -4.70 -12.28 14.38
C SER A 506 -3.65 -13.10 13.63
N GLN A 507 -4.06 -14.20 12.98
CA GLN A 507 -3.17 -15.02 12.14
C GLN A 507 -2.52 -14.23 10.99
N LEU A 508 -3.17 -13.14 10.54
CA LEU A 508 -2.63 -12.22 9.53
C LEU A 508 -1.41 -11.42 10.03
N ALA A 509 -1.18 -11.34 11.34
CA ALA A 509 -0.02 -10.66 11.91
C ALA A 509 1.31 -11.25 11.42
N LYS A 510 1.37 -12.57 11.17
CA LYS A 510 2.57 -13.24 10.63
C LYS A 510 2.97 -12.72 9.25
N ILE A 511 2.00 -12.35 8.42
CA ILE A 511 2.25 -11.75 7.10
C ILE A 511 2.81 -10.34 7.30
N GLY A 512 2.22 -9.56 8.21
CA GLY A 512 2.74 -8.25 8.59
C GLY A 512 4.18 -8.30 9.11
N ASP A 513 4.54 -9.32 9.88
CA ASP A 513 5.89 -9.52 10.40
C ASP A 513 6.90 -9.79 9.29
N LEU A 514 6.54 -10.62 8.29
CA LEU A 514 7.38 -10.86 7.12
C LEU A 514 7.63 -9.57 6.34
N TRP A 515 6.60 -8.75 6.14
CA TRP A 515 6.75 -7.44 5.48
C TRP A 515 7.58 -6.46 6.32
N SER A 516 7.41 -6.43 7.64
CA SER A 516 8.21 -5.61 8.54
C SER A 516 9.69 -6.04 8.51
N PHE A 517 9.96 -7.35 8.51
CA PHE A 517 11.30 -7.89 8.40
C PHE A 517 11.95 -7.55 7.05
N LEU A 518 11.21 -7.73 5.96
CA LEU A 518 11.69 -7.40 4.62
C LEU A 518 12.00 -5.90 4.51
N GLY A 519 11.09 -5.05 5.00
CA GLY A 519 11.30 -3.60 5.08
C GLY A 519 12.50 -3.21 5.92
N TYR A 520 12.70 -3.84 7.09
CA TYR A 520 13.87 -3.63 7.95
C TYR A 520 15.18 -4.01 7.26
N LYS A 521 15.23 -5.16 6.59
CA LYS A 521 16.42 -5.61 5.84
C LYS A 521 16.71 -4.71 4.65
N ILE A 522 15.67 -4.28 3.92
CA ILE A 522 15.77 -3.36 2.79
C ILE A 522 16.28 -1.99 3.26
N SER A 523 15.70 -1.42 4.33
CA SER A 523 16.17 -0.15 4.91
C SER A 523 17.63 -0.25 5.38
N GLY A 524 18.00 -1.35 6.04
CA GLY A 524 19.39 -1.60 6.45
C GLY A 524 20.36 -1.67 5.26
N PHE A 525 19.98 -2.38 4.20
CA PHE A 525 20.76 -2.46 2.96
C PHE A 525 20.93 -1.07 2.32
N PHE A 526 19.85 -0.29 2.18
CA PHE A 526 19.93 1.05 1.59
C PHE A 526 20.71 2.03 2.47
N THR A 527 20.62 1.93 3.79
CA THR A 527 21.44 2.72 4.72
C THR A 527 22.93 2.42 4.53
N LEU A 528 23.28 1.14 4.37
CA LEU A 528 24.66 0.73 4.09
C LEU A 528 25.16 1.22 2.73
N MET A 529 24.32 1.13 1.70
CA MET A 529 24.62 1.63 0.34
C MET A 529 24.77 3.15 0.28
N ARG A 530 24.01 3.89 1.10
CA ARG A 530 24.14 5.35 1.23
C ARG A 530 25.45 5.74 1.90
N ASN A 531 25.82 5.05 2.97
CA ASN A 531 27.04 5.36 3.73
C ASN A 531 28.32 4.97 2.97
N SER A 532 28.27 4.04 2.02
CA SER A 532 29.43 3.62 1.23
C SER A 532 29.82 4.58 0.10
N GLY A 533 29.08 5.69 -0.09
CA GLY A 533 29.32 6.65 -1.18
C GLY A 533 28.95 6.12 -2.58
N PHE A 534 28.39 4.90 -2.66
CA PHE A 534 28.06 4.22 -3.91
C PHE A 534 27.00 4.96 -4.75
N ILE A 535 26.15 5.77 -4.10
CA ILE A 535 25.15 6.62 -4.76
C ILE A 535 25.76 7.47 -5.87
N ASN A 536 26.95 8.02 -5.64
CA ASN A 536 27.63 8.90 -6.60
C ASN A 536 28.07 8.16 -7.89
N TYR A 537 28.15 6.83 -7.84
CA TYR A 537 28.63 5.97 -8.93
C TYR A 537 27.53 5.05 -9.49
N TRP A 538 26.29 5.16 -9.02
CA TRP A 538 25.18 4.28 -9.44
C TRP A 538 24.89 4.33 -10.94
N TRP A 539 25.11 5.49 -11.58
CA TRP A 539 24.98 5.64 -13.04
C TRP A 539 25.94 4.72 -13.82
N LEU A 540 27.04 4.27 -13.22
CA LEU A 540 27.95 3.29 -13.81
C LEU A 540 27.34 1.88 -13.89
N LEU A 541 26.32 1.53 -13.10
CA LEU A 541 25.58 0.27 -13.26
C LEU A 541 24.61 0.30 -14.44
N LEU A 542 24.14 1.49 -14.82
CA LEU A 542 23.29 1.68 -16.00
C LEU A 542 24.10 1.50 -17.29
N LEU A 543 25.38 1.87 -17.30
CA LEU A 543 26.29 1.74 -18.43
C LEU A 543 26.43 0.31 -18.99
N PRO A 544 26.81 -0.73 -18.23
CA PRO A 544 26.93 -2.09 -18.73
C PRO A 544 25.58 -2.67 -19.17
N MET A 545 24.49 -2.30 -18.50
CA MET A 545 23.15 -2.73 -18.89
C MET A 545 22.70 -2.08 -20.20
N PHE A 546 22.97 -0.78 -20.36
CA PHE A 546 22.77 -0.04 -21.61
C PHE A 546 23.65 -0.59 -22.72
N ILE A 547 24.91 -0.96 -22.43
CA ILE A 547 25.85 -1.58 -23.38
C ILE A 547 25.43 -2.99 -23.79
N ILE A 548 24.94 -3.82 -22.86
CA ILE A 548 24.44 -5.18 -23.16
C ILE A 548 23.18 -5.09 -24.02
N MET A 549 22.29 -4.15 -23.73
CA MET A 549 21.16 -3.85 -24.61
C MET A 549 21.67 -3.35 -25.96
N PHE A 550 22.52 -2.33 -26.03
CA PHE A 550 23.02 -1.78 -27.30
C PHE A 550 23.75 -2.82 -28.17
N ARG A 551 24.56 -3.73 -27.57
CA ARG A 551 25.22 -4.84 -28.27
C ARG A 551 24.25 -5.89 -28.81
N LYS A 552 23.15 -6.18 -28.11
CA LYS A 552 22.09 -7.08 -28.60
C LYS A 552 21.15 -6.40 -29.61
N TYR A 553 21.34 -5.09 -29.81
CA TYR A 553 20.52 -4.19 -30.64
C TYR A 553 21.25 -3.67 -31.89
N THR A 554 22.37 -4.27 -32.30
CA THR A 554 22.90 -4.03 -33.64
C THR A 554 21.95 -4.68 -34.66
N PRO A 555 21.30 -3.90 -35.55
CA PRO A 555 20.24 -4.41 -36.40
C PRO A 555 20.84 -5.31 -37.49
N ASN A 556 20.57 -6.61 -37.46
CA ASN A 556 20.90 -7.50 -38.58
C ASN A 556 19.91 -7.36 -39.76
N LYS A 557 18.84 -6.57 -39.61
CA LYS A 557 17.94 -6.16 -40.71
C LYS A 557 17.42 -4.74 -40.45
N ALA A 558 17.70 -3.82 -41.36
CA ALA A 558 17.21 -2.46 -41.31
C ALA A 558 15.67 -2.44 -41.32
N VAL A 559 15.07 -1.71 -40.38
CA VAL A 559 13.63 -1.42 -40.34
C VAL A 559 13.23 -0.81 -41.68
N LYS A 560 12.34 -1.49 -42.43
CA LYS A 560 11.91 -1.00 -43.74
C LYS A 560 10.93 0.16 -43.55
N ARG A 561 11.27 1.31 -44.11
CA ARG A 561 10.39 2.49 -44.16
C ARG A 561 9.37 2.28 -45.27
N VAL A 562 8.08 2.27 -44.93
CA VAL A 562 6.99 2.16 -45.89
C VAL A 562 6.27 3.51 -45.96
N PHE A 563 6.19 4.08 -47.15
CA PHE A 563 5.37 5.27 -47.39
C PHE A 563 3.91 4.85 -47.59
N LYS A 564 3.00 5.46 -46.84
CA LYS A 564 1.56 5.32 -47.09
C LYS A 564 1.27 5.90 -48.49
N GLN A 565 1.02 5.06 -49.48
CA GLN A 565 0.41 5.56 -50.72
C GLN A 565 -0.91 6.25 -50.35
N PRO A 566 -1.20 7.44 -50.89
CA PRO A 566 -2.52 8.03 -50.69
C PRO A 566 -3.53 7.00 -51.18
N GLU A 567 -4.52 6.68 -50.35
CA GLU A 567 -5.75 6.10 -50.85
C GLU A 567 -6.32 7.15 -51.80
N ILE A 568 -5.93 7.07 -53.07
CA ILE A 568 -6.84 7.45 -54.15
C ILE A 568 -8.11 6.72 -53.77
N PHE A 569 -9.21 7.46 -53.59
CA PHE A 569 -10.54 6.90 -53.64
C PHE A 569 -10.72 6.27 -55.03
N ALA A 570 -10.06 5.14 -55.27
CA ALA A 570 -10.60 4.12 -56.10
C ALA A 570 -11.90 3.78 -55.39
N ASN A 571 -13.01 4.06 -56.06
CA ASN A 571 -14.29 3.44 -55.79
C ASN A 571 -14.10 1.92 -55.86
N THR A 572 -13.46 1.32 -54.86
CA THR A 572 -13.80 -0.01 -54.41
C THR A 572 -15.17 0.15 -53.77
N LYS A 573 -16.20 0.19 -54.63
CA LYS A 573 -17.27 -0.78 -54.49
C LYS A 573 -16.54 -2.05 -54.09
N LYS A 574 -16.63 -2.38 -52.81
CA LYS A 574 -16.49 -3.75 -52.37
C LYS A 574 -17.44 -4.46 -53.32
N SER A 575 -16.90 -5.09 -54.36
CA SER A 575 -17.49 -6.32 -54.82
C SER A 575 -17.46 -7.17 -53.56
N ILE A 576 -18.53 -7.06 -52.77
CA ILE A 576 -19.19 -8.25 -52.27
C ILE A 576 -19.08 -9.19 -53.44
N THR A 577 -18.39 -10.29 -53.23
CA THR A 577 -18.23 -11.36 -54.19
C THR A 577 -19.66 -11.80 -54.54
N LEU A 578 -20.28 -11.11 -55.50
CA LEU A 578 -21.63 -11.35 -56.00
C LEU A 578 -21.69 -12.72 -56.69
N LYS A 579 -20.51 -13.33 -56.90
CA LYS A 579 -20.32 -14.66 -57.44
C LYS A 579 -20.87 -15.77 -56.54
N ASN A 580 -20.99 -15.56 -55.23
CA ASN A 580 -21.46 -16.61 -54.30
C ASN A 580 -22.99 -16.60 -54.07
N ASP A 581 -23.69 -15.53 -54.48
CA ASP A 581 -25.16 -15.40 -54.36
C ASP A 581 -25.89 -15.75 -55.66
N LEU A 582 -25.16 -15.88 -56.77
CA LEU A 582 -25.70 -16.14 -58.11
C LEU A 582 -26.37 -17.52 -58.20
N ASP A 583 -25.82 -18.55 -57.57
CA ASP A 583 -26.23 -19.93 -57.84
C ASP A 583 -27.63 -20.25 -57.28
N PHE A 584 -27.97 -19.84 -56.05
CA PHE A 584 -29.32 -20.05 -55.50
C PHE A 584 -30.34 -19.05 -56.07
N TYR A 585 -29.92 -17.83 -56.44
CA TYR A 585 -30.79 -16.85 -57.06
C TYR A 585 -31.35 -17.31 -58.41
N LEU A 586 -30.61 -18.15 -59.14
CA LEU A 586 -31.10 -18.79 -60.38
C LEU A 586 -32.28 -19.73 -60.12
N ILE A 587 -32.30 -20.45 -58.98
CA ILE A 587 -33.44 -21.28 -58.58
C ILE A 587 -34.64 -20.40 -58.22
N GLU A 588 -34.41 -19.31 -57.48
CA GLU A 588 -35.45 -18.33 -57.15
C GLU A 588 -36.07 -17.72 -58.42
N GLN A 589 -35.24 -17.37 -59.41
CA GLN A 589 -35.70 -16.85 -60.70
C GLN A 589 -36.50 -17.90 -61.49
N ALA A 590 -36.02 -19.14 -61.60
CA ALA A 590 -36.72 -20.20 -62.32
C ALA A 590 -38.09 -20.51 -61.70
N LEU A 591 -38.18 -20.55 -60.37
CA LEU A 591 -39.45 -20.77 -59.67
C LEU A 591 -40.39 -19.56 -59.76
N ASN A 592 -39.85 -18.33 -59.82
CA ASN A 592 -40.65 -17.14 -60.09
C ASN A 592 -41.26 -17.18 -61.51
N GLU A 593 -40.54 -17.68 -62.51
CA GLU A 593 -41.07 -17.86 -63.88
C GLU A 593 -42.20 -18.89 -63.95
N LEU A 594 -42.19 -19.88 -63.06
CA LEU A 594 -43.27 -20.86 -62.87
C LEU A 594 -44.44 -20.33 -62.01
N GLY A 595 -44.46 -19.04 -61.68
CA GLY A 595 -45.54 -18.37 -60.93
C GLY A 595 -45.44 -18.48 -59.41
N CYS A 596 -44.37 -19.09 -58.88
CA CYS A 596 -44.17 -19.31 -57.45
C CYS A 596 -43.43 -18.14 -56.78
N HIS A 597 -44.00 -16.94 -56.81
CA HIS A 597 -43.28 -15.73 -56.35
C HIS A 597 -42.98 -15.71 -54.85
N ARG A 598 -41.78 -15.27 -54.47
CA ARG A 598 -41.40 -14.99 -53.08
C ARG A 598 -41.72 -13.54 -52.69
N TYR A 599 -42.35 -13.35 -51.53
CA TYR A 599 -42.61 -11.98 -51.03
C TYR A 599 -41.34 -11.34 -50.44
N PRO A 600 -41.18 -10.00 -50.53
CA PRO A 600 -39.95 -9.30 -50.13
C PRO A 600 -39.50 -9.51 -48.67
N SER A 601 -40.42 -9.83 -47.76
CA SER A 601 -40.17 -10.05 -46.32
C SER A 601 -40.27 -11.52 -45.90
N GLU A 602 -40.41 -12.44 -46.84
CA GLU A 602 -40.59 -13.87 -46.56
C GLU A 602 -39.24 -14.58 -46.53
N SER A 603 -39.00 -15.47 -45.56
CA SER A 603 -37.77 -16.28 -45.52
C SER A 603 -37.84 -17.42 -46.56
N LEU A 604 -36.69 -17.94 -47.02
CA LEU A 604 -36.67 -19.04 -47.99
C LEU A 604 -37.41 -20.29 -47.48
N LYS A 605 -37.34 -20.56 -46.17
CA LYS A 605 -38.03 -21.69 -45.52
C LYS A 605 -39.55 -21.50 -45.49
N ASN A 606 -40.02 -20.28 -45.22
CA ASN A 606 -41.45 -19.97 -45.22
C ASN A 606 -42.02 -19.99 -46.64
N TRP A 607 -41.26 -19.48 -47.60
CA TRP A 607 -41.58 -19.53 -49.03
C TRP A 607 -41.75 -20.97 -49.53
N LEU A 608 -40.82 -21.87 -49.18
CA LEU A 608 -40.91 -23.30 -49.52
C LEU A 608 -42.13 -23.98 -48.89
N SER A 609 -42.45 -23.67 -47.62
CA SER A 609 -43.64 -24.20 -46.96
C SER A 609 -44.94 -23.78 -47.67
N ARG A 610 -44.97 -22.58 -48.25
CA ARG A 610 -46.12 -22.09 -49.02
C ARG A 610 -46.23 -22.80 -50.37
N ILE A 611 -45.14 -22.87 -51.13
CA ILE A 611 -45.09 -23.58 -52.42
C ILE A 611 -45.46 -25.07 -52.27
N LYS A 612 -45.03 -25.72 -51.18
CA LYS A 612 -45.37 -27.13 -50.88
C LYS A 612 -46.88 -27.38 -50.74
N THR A 613 -47.65 -26.34 -50.45
CA THR A 613 -49.12 -26.41 -50.31
C THR A 613 -49.83 -26.13 -51.64
N GLU A 614 -49.17 -25.41 -52.57
CA GLU A 614 -49.72 -24.98 -53.87
C GLU A 614 -49.38 -25.95 -55.03
N LEU A 615 -48.34 -26.78 -54.87
CA LEU A 615 -47.88 -27.77 -55.87
C LEU A 615 -47.83 -29.19 -55.26
N PRO A 616 -48.89 -30.02 -55.40
CA PRO A 616 -49.01 -31.28 -54.65
C PRO A 616 -48.26 -32.50 -55.21
N GLU A 617 -47.65 -32.45 -56.39
CA GLU A 617 -47.00 -33.64 -56.98
C GLU A 617 -45.68 -33.28 -57.66
N ASN A 618 -44.56 -33.34 -56.93
CA ASN A 618 -43.24 -33.61 -57.51
C ASN A 618 -42.16 -33.86 -56.45
N ASN A 619 -41.31 -34.87 -56.68
CA ASN A 619 -40.12 -35.20 -55.88
C ASN A 619 -39.08 -34.04 -55.79
N SER A 620 -39.29 -32.96 -56.55
CA SER A 620 -38.42 -31.78 -56.62
C SER A 620 -38.49 -30.85 -55.40
N ILE A 621 -39.52 -30.96 -54.53
CA ILE A 621 -39.66 -30.05 -53.39
C ILE A 621 -38.75 -30.45 -52.21
N ASP A 622 -38.54 -31.75 -52.00
CA ASP A 622 -37.68 -32.23 -50.91
C ASP A 622 -36.19 -32.02 -51.22
N GLU A 623 -35.78 -32.11 -52.50
CA GLU A 623 -34.43 -31.72 -52.96
C GLU A 623 -34.16 -30.21 -52.71
N LEU A 624 -35.16 -29.36 -52.96
CA LEU A 624 -35.06 -27.91 -52.72
C LEU A 624 -34.91 -27.57 -51.23
N SER A 625 -35.56 -28.33 -50.34
CA SER A 625 -35.42 -28.15 -48.90
C SER A 625 -33.98 -28.41 -48.43
N SER A 626 -33.34 -29.46 -48.96
CA SER A 626 -31.94 -29.79 -48.65
C SER A 626 -30.96 -28.72 -49.17
N LEU A 627 -31.23 -28.16 -50.35
CA LEU A 627 -30.46 -27.05 -50.93
C LEU A 627 -30.58 -25.77 -50.08
N ILE A 628 -31.76 -25.41 -49.60
CA ILE A 628 -31.96 -24.23 -48.73
C ILE A 628 -31.20 -24.39 -47.41
N GLU A 629 -31.21 -25.59 -46.82
CA GLU A 629 -30.48 -25.85 -45.57
C GLU A 629 -28.97 -25.72 -45.76
N THR A 630 -28.44 -26.28 -46.85
CA THR A 630 -27.02 -26.15 -47.21
C THR A 630 -26.64 -24.70 -47.51
N TYR A 631 -27.51 -23.94 -48.18
CA TYR A 631 -27.34 -22.52 -48.46
C TYR A 631 -27.31 -21.67 -47.16
N TYR A 632 -28.19 -21.97 -46.21
CA TYR A 632 -28.19 -21.29 -44.91
C TYR A 632 -26.94 -21.61 -44.08
N ARG A 633 -26.49 -22.87 -44.06
CA ARG A 633 -25.22 -23.23 -43.43
C ARG A 633 -24.05 -22.51 -44.08
N TYR A 634 -24.02 -22.44 -45.41
CA TYR A 634 -22.97 -21.74 -46.13
C TYR A 634 -22.90 -20.23 -45.80
N ARG A 635 -24.05 -19.58 -45.61
CA ARG A 635 -24.13 -18.12 -45.45
C ARG A 635 -24.11 -17.64 -44.01
N PHE A 636 -24.73 -18.39 -43.10
CA PHE A 636 -25.05 -17.91 -41.75
C PHE A 636 -24.41 -18.75 -40.63
N ASP A 637 -23.85 -19.93 -40.93
CA ASP A 637 -23.14 -20.72 -39.93
C ASP A 637 -21.70 -20.17 -39.74
N PRO A 638 -21.28 -19.82 -38.50
CA PRO A 638 -19.92 -19.37 -38.24
C PRO A 638 -18.83 -20.42 -38.55
N GLN A 639 -19.18 -21.71 -38.64
CA GLN A 639 -18.27 -22.78 -39.08
C GLN A 639 -18.17 -22.89 -40.61
N GLY A 640 -19.15 -22.36 -41.37
CA GLY A 640 -19.23 -22.43 -42.83
C GLY A 640 -19.41 -23.85 -43.39
N ILE A 641 -19.23 -24.02 -44.70
CA ILE A 641 -19.15 -25.35 -45.36
C ILE A 641 -17.75 -25.57 -45.94
N THR A 642 -17.34 -26.82 -46.06
CA THR A 642 -16.06 -27.20 -46.67
C THR A 642 -16.06 -26.95 -48.19
N LYS A 643 -14.88 -26.82 -48.81
CA LYS A 643 -14.77 -26.61 -50.28
C LYS A 643 -15.39 -27.74 -51.11
N THR A 644 -15.35 -28.97 -50.59
CA THR A 644 -16.00 -30.15 -51.19
C THR A 644 -17.51 -30.06 -51.12
N GLU A 645 -18.08 -29.65 -49.98
CA GLU A 645 -19.52 -29.40 -49.84
C GLU A 645 -19.98 -28.24 -50.72
N GLN A 646 -19.15 -27.19 -50.88
CA GLN A 646 -19.47 -26.08 -51.77
C GLN A 646 -19.52 -26.50 -53.24
N GLN A 647 -18.60 -27.35 -53.69
CA GLN A 647 -18.63 -27.89 -55.05
C GLN A 647 -19.85 -28.81 -55.27
N GLN A 648 -20.18 -29.63 -54.27
CA GLN A 648 -21.35 -30.49 -54.31
C GLN A 648 -22.66 -29.68 -54.32
N PHE A 649 -22.75 -28.61 -53.52
CA PHE A 649 -23.87 -27.67 -53.53
C PHE A 649 -24.06 -27.07 -54.93
N ASN A 650 -22.99 -26.58 -55.57
CA ASN A 650 -23.07 -26.00 -56.91
C ASN A 650 -23.48 -27.01 -57.99
N LEU A 651 -23.06 -28.28 -57.86
CA LEU A 651 -23.50 -29.36 -58.76
C LEU A 651 -24.98 -29.70 -58.55
N SER A 652 -25.43 -29.78 -57.29
CA SER A 652 -26.83 -30.03 -56.95
C SER A 652 -27.76 -28.91 -57.41
N VAL A 653 -27.33 -27.64 -57.32
CA VAL A 653 -28.08 -26.49 -57.86
C VAL A 653 -28.25 -26.60 -59.37
N LYS A 654 -27.19 -26.94 -60.11
CA LYS A 654 -27.26 -27.13 -61.57
C LYS A 654 -28.17 -28.30 -61.96
N SER A 655 -28.03 -29.45 -61.28
CA SER A 655 -28.88 -30.61 -61.51
C SER A 655 -30.35 -30.31 -61.22
N TYR A 656 -30.63 -29.50 -60.20
CA TYR A 656 -32.00 -29.08 -59.87
C TYR A 656 -32.60 -28.17 -60.94
N LEU A 657 -31.82 -27.20 -61.44
CA LEU A 657 -32.23 -26.34 -62.54
C LEU A 657 -32.48 -27.16 -63.82
N GLU A 658 -31.63 -28.11 -64.17
CA GLU A 658 -31.85 -29.00 -65.33
C GLU A 658 -33.10 -29.88 -65.22
N LYS A 659 -33.63 -30.13 -64.02
CA LYS A 659 -34.90 -30.86 -63.82
C LYS A 659 -36.13 -29.96 -63.86
N LEU A 660 -35.95 -28.64 -63.70
CA LEU A 660 -37.03 -27.64 -63.68
C LEU A 660 -37.40 -27.15 -65.09
N TRP A 661 -36.48 -27.27 -66.05
CA TRP A 661 -36.62 -26.97 -67.47
C TRP A 661 -36.73 -28.27 -68.27
#